data_AF-A0A814IAE3-F1
#
_entry.id   AF-A0A814IAE3-F1
#
_cell.length_a   1.000
_cell.length_b   1.000
_cell.length_c   1.000
_cell.angle_alpha   90.00
_cell.angle_beta   90.00
_cell.angle_gamma   90.00
#
_symmetry.space_group_name_H-M   'P 1'
#
loop_
_entity.id
_entity.type
_entity.pdbx_description
1 polymer ?
#
loop_
_entity_poly.entity_id
_entity_poly.type
_entity_poly.pdbx_seq_one_letter_code
_entity_poly.pdbx_strand_id
1 'polypeptide(L)'
;MHSVLYIALFIACVTLASASDVLVFTDSDFESKVKQHDVLLVEFYAPWCGHCKRLAPEYEKAATGLLKSDPPVALAKVDCTVETKTCSKYGVSGYPTLKIFKNGEVSEDYNGPREADGIVSTMRSKAGPSYRVLDTLAAYEKFLEHNDHSIIGYFDSDSHSLKNDLVRVADQLSEKFRFAYTTAKEVLEKVGHTNKIVVHQPKRLQSKFEEAFSIVEAAGDKIKSYIQDKIHGLVGHRTPSNLGDYSRPTVVVYYNVDYVRDTKGTNYVRNRILKVAKKLADENVNVRFAVSNAEEFRQELSEFGVDDVKKDGKYVLGRGPRDEKYKMSGDFSYEAIEEFARKLVKGELEAYLKSQPIPDQTEDVKVVVAKNFDDIVNDETKDVLIEFYAPWCGHCKSLAPKYDELAKKLKKESNIVIAKMDATENDVPSQYEVQGFPTIYFAPKNSKKNPRRYEGGREVEDFIKYLAKESTDPLTNYDPMFSPQINFIEQLSYHQIRTQLKKRQLDSNGKKPELVKRFKRAYETERLNQSTICTCFDDLPNEIYREIFDYLCTWDIIHSFSDLNHRFNQIVKDVPMKFKFNTSNKTKYMRTLKSIIPKWIPQVECLDLGRSSTVDHCFPISFSSKIVIDLFTQLYSFTQFPNLRCLSLTSPTSEQLESLFVVISNLPSLRTLRLIENNSCDSQNQTVCKLTLANRRQCINNRNHKHLFIETNPPFNTLLLLQKHLSTQMKFDSIQLNIRCGLYFYPQALRPIKLDSLSSLMSNFLYLKVSNLVGPYQAAFDLIQRFPQVHHLSVRTVATSYVNGQHWADLLRQMPNLNEFDFDIALDSDNIHQEIQTFQSKFWLERQWLVQCRKTHTNSQQYRITHRHNQLR
;
A
#
# COMPACT_ATOMS: atom_id res chain seq x y z
N MET A 1 -26.37 60.48 -49.18
CA MET A 1 -25.60 59.40 -49.85
C MET A 1 -24.56 58.70 -48.96
N HIS A 2 -24.16 59.23 -47.80
CA HIS A 2 -23.19 58.56 -46.93
C HIS A 2 -23.77 57.52 -45.95
N SER A 3 -25.07 57.53 -45.68
CA SER A 3 -25.70 56.57 -44.74
C SER A 3 -26.00 55.19 -45.34
N VAL A 4 -26.07 55.08 -46.67
CA VAL A 4 -26.36 53.81 -47.37
C VAL A 4 -25.10 52.96 -47.54
N LEU A 5 -23.92 53.59 -47.62
CA LEU A 5 -22.64 52.91 -47.79
C LEU A 5 -22.16 52.20 -46.52
N TYR A 6 -22.46 52.76 -45.33
CA TYR A 6 -22.12 52.13 -44.05
C TYR A 6 -23.01 50.93 -43.70
N ILE A 7 -24.27 50.93 -44.11
CA ILE A 7 -25.18 49.80 -43.91
C ILE A 7 -24.81 48.63 -44.84
N ALA A 8 -24.38 48.92 -46.07
CA ALA A 8 -23.86 47.89 -46.98
C ALA A 8 -22.53 47.26 -46.50
N LEU A 9 -21.64 48.04 -45.88
CA LEU A 9 -20.40 47.50 -45.30
C LEU A 9 -20.64 46.68 -44.02
N PHE A 10 -21.69 46.98 -43.25
CA PHE A 10 -22.03 46.21 -42.04
C PHE A 10 -22.79 44.92 -42.37
N ILE A 11 -23.57 44.89 -43.46
CA ILE A 11 -24.26 43.67 -43.94
C ILE A 11 -23.28 42.73 -44.68
N ALA A 12 -22.20 43.24 -45.27
CA ALA A 12 -21.15 42.43 -45.89
C ALA A 12 -20.18 41.78 -44.88
N CYS A 13 -20.19 42.17 -43.61
CA CYS A 13 -19.27 41.64 -42.59
C CYS A 13 -19.89 40.61 -41.63
N VAL A 14 -21.17 40.23 -41.81
CA VAL A 14 -21.89 39.25 -40.95
C VAL A 14 -22.06 37.87 -41.63
N THR A 15 -21.45 37.63 -42.80
CA THR A 15 -21.57 36.35 -43.53
C THR A 15 -20.25 35.61 -43.75
N LEU A 16 -19.35 35.62 -42.76
CA LEU A 16 -18.23 34.67 -42.67
C LEU A 16 -18.02 34.22 -41.21
N ALA A 17 -19.08 33.76 -40.54
CA ALA A 17 -18.90 32.79 -39.48
C ALA A 17 -18.64 31.44 -40.17
N SER A 18 -17.38 30.98 -40.21
CA SER A 18 -17.08 29.62 -40.65
C SER A 18 -17.93 28.66 -39.83
N ALA A 19 -18.84 27.93 -40.48
CA ALA A 19 -19.56 26.84 -39.85
C ALA A 19 -18.53 25.86 -39.29
N SER A 20 -18.60 25.57 -37.99
CA SER A 20 -17.73 24.58 -37.35
C SER A 20 -18.10 23.19 -37.83
N ASP A 21 -17.09 22.38 -38.18
CA ASP A 21 -17.27 20.98 -38.58
C ASP A 21 -17.44 20.05 -37.37
N VAL A 22 -17.28 20.57 -36.15
CA VAL A 22 -17.51 19.85 -34.89
C VAL A 22 -18.97 20.00 -34.47
N LEU A 23 -19.66 18.88 -34.36
CA LEU A 23 -21.06 18.84 -33.96
C LEU A 23 -21.22 19.26 -32.49
N VAL A 24 -22.29 20.01 -32.19
CA VAL A 24 -22.64 20.37 -30.81
C VAL A 24 -23.82 19.53 -30.36
N PHE A 25 -23.60 18.74 -29.31
CA PHE A 25 -24.62 17.90 -28.70
C PHE A 25 -25.01 18.45 -27.32
N THR A 26 -26.27 18.23 -26.95
CA THR A 26 -26.90 18.70 -25.70
C THR A 26 -27.61 17.53 -25.01
N ASP A 27 -28.00 17.71 -23.75
CA ASP A 27 -28.77 16.72 -22.99
C ASP A 27 -30.07 16.30 -23.68
N SER A 28 -30.64 17.17 -24.52
CA SER A 28 -31.91 16.93 -25.20
C SER A 28 -31.81 16.09 -26.48
N ASP A 29 -30.63 16.04 -27.11
CA ASP A 29 -30.45 15.43 -28.42
C ASP A 29 -29.29 14.42 -28.48
N PHE A 30 -28.52 14.25 -27.40
CA PHE A 30 -27.35 13.37 -27.38
C PHE A 30 -27.68 11.93 -27.82
N GLU A 31 -28.70 11.32 -27.19
CA GLU A 31 -29.07 9.91 -27.44
C GLU A 31 -29.55 9.64 -28.87
N SER A 32 -30.18 10.64 -29.50
CA SER A 32 -30.70 10.51 -30.86
C SER A 32 -29.61 10.80 -31.90
N LYS A 33 -28.72 11.76 -31.62
CA LYS A 33 -27.63 12.13 -32.53
C LYS A 33 -26.46 11.14 -32.51
N VAL A 34 -26.12 10.57 -31.35
CA VAL A 34 -25.02 9.60 -31.25
C VAL A 34 -25.27 8.33 -32.08
N LYS A 35 -26.54 7.93 -32.25
CA LYS A 35 -26.95 6.76 -33.05
C LYS A 35 -26.95 7.00 -34.56
N GLN A 36 -26.79 8.24 -35.01
CA GLN A 36 -26.75 8.58 -36.44
C GLN A 36 -25.36 8.37 -37.05
N HIS A 37 -24.37 7.99 -36.22
CA HIS A 37 -22.99 7.82 -36.63
C HIS A 37 -22.49 6.44 -36.22
N ASP A 38 -21.95 5.69 -37.19
CA ASP A 38 -21.36 4.37 -36.95
C ASP A 38 -20.14 4.47 -36.02
N VAL A 39 -19.35 5.54 -36.19
CA VAL A 39 -18.21 5.90 -35.34
C VAL A 39 -18.19 7.40 -35.12
N LEU A 40 -18.11 7.82 -33.85
CA LEU A 40 -18.13 9.22 -33.43
C LEU A 40 -17.11 9.45 -32.31
N LEU A 41 -16.31 10.51 -32.39
CA LEU A 41 -15.50 10.98 -31.27
C LEU A 41 -16.24 12.13 -30.57
N VAL A 42 -16.44 12.04 -29.26
CA VAL A 42 -17.11 13.07 -28.46
C VAL A 42 -16.13 13.68 -27.47
N GLU A 43 -15.98 15.01 -27.52
CA GLU A 43 -15.27 15.81 -26.53
C GLU A 43 -16.22 16.30 -25.44
N PHE A 44 -16.00 15.85 -24.22
CA PHE A 44 -16.62 16.38 -23.01
C PHE A 44 -15.70 17.44 -22.41
N TYR A 45 -16.13 18.69 -22.41
CA TYR A 45 -15.28 19.82 -22.06
C TYR A 45 -15.95 20.81 -21.10
N ALA A 46 -15.13 21.74 -20.58
CA ALA A 46 -15.61 22.94 -19.90
C ALA A 46 -14.90 24.17 -20.49
N PRO A 47 -15.61 25.28 -20.75
CA PRO A 47 -15.08 26.44 -21.47
C PRO A 47 -13.94 27.16 -20.73
N TRP A 48 -13.83 26.97 -19.40
CA TRP A 48 -12.76 27.53 -18.58
C TRP A 48 -11.50 26.66 -18.51
N CYS A 49 -11.53 25.41 -18.98
CA CYS A 49 -10.39 24.49 -18.88
C CYS A 49 -9.28 24.83 -19.88
N GLY A 50 -8.05 25.01 -19.37
CA GLY A 50 -6.88 25.32 -20.21
C GLY A 50 -6.50 24.21 -21.20
N HIS A 51 -6.71 22.93 -20.85
CA HIS A 51 -6.45 21.81 -21.76
C HIS A 51 -7.48 21.74 -22.89
N CYS A 52 -8.76 22.03 -22.61
CA CYS A 52 -9.83 22.11 -23.63
C CYS A 52 -9.56 23.24 -24.62
N LYS A 53 -9.16 24.41 -24.13
CA LYS A 53 -8.79 25.55 -24.99
C LYS A 53 -7.64 25.25 -25.94
N ARG A 54 -6.67 24.43 -25.52
CA ARG A 54 -5.56 23.98 -26.37
C ARG A 54 -5.99 22.92 -27.38
N LEU A 55 -6.90 22.04 -27.01
CA LEU A 55 -7.42 20.98 -27.88
C LEU A 55 -8.37 21.52 -28.96
N ALA A 56 -9.22 22.49 -28.64
CA ALA A 56 -10.23 23.02 -29.54
C ALA A 56 -9.75 23.31 -30.98
N PRO A 57 -8.64 24.04 -31.23
CA PRO A 57 -8.17 24.28 -32.59
C PRO A 57 -7.68 23.00 -33.31
N GLU A 58 -7.10 22.04 -32.58
CA GLU A 58 -6.67 20.76 -33.14
C GLU A 58 -7.86 19.83 -33.43
N TYR A 59 -8.90 19.90 -32.58
CA TYR A 59 -10.13 19.13 -32.72
C TYR A 59 -10.97 19.58 -33.92
N GLU A 60 -11.07 20.90 -34.17
CA GLU A 60 -11.72 21.43 -35.38
C GLU A 60 -10.96 21.03 -36.65
N LYS A 61 -9.61 21.14 -36.66
CA LYS A 61 -8.78 20.67 -37.79
C LYS A 61 -9.00 19.18 -38.06
N ALA A 62 -9.04 18.37 -37.00
CA ALA A 62 -9.29 16.94 -37.11
C ALA A 62 -10.68 16.64 -37.69
N ALA A 63 -11.71 17.37 -37.25
CA ALA A 63 -13.08 17.21 -37.75
C ALA A 63 -13.15 17.48 -39.26
N THR A 64 -12.59 18.59 -39.73
CA THR A 64 -12.51 18.92 -41.17
C THR A 64 -11.74 17.85 -41.96
N GLY A 65 -10.67 17.30 -41.40
CA GLY A 65 -9.88 16.24 -42.04
C GLY A 65 -10.61 14.89 -42.10
N LEU A 66 -11.43 14.59 -41.10
CA LEU A 66 -12.15 13.33 -40.97
C LEU A 66 -13.44 13.26 -41.79
N LEU A 67 -14.10 14.39 -42.04
CA LEU A 67 -15.23 14.47 -42.99
C LEU A 67 -14.85 14.05 -44.41
N LYS A 68 -13.56 14.20 -44.79
CA LYS A 68 -13.01 13.78 -46.09
C LYS A 68 -12.54 12.32 -46.12
N SER A 69 -12.67 11.58 -45.00
CA SER A 69 -12.24 10.19 -44.92
C SER A 69 -13.29 9.24 -45.51
N ASP A 70 -12.89 8.00 -45.78
CA ASP A 70 -13.77 6.95 -46.29
C ASP A 70 -13.70 5.71 -45.35
N PRO A 71 -14.74 5.45 -44.52
CA PRO A 71 -15.95 6.28 -44.38
C PRO A 71 -15.68 7.61 -43.63
N PRO A 72 -16.54 8.64 -43.81
CA PRO A 72 -16.44 9.89 -43.05
C PRO A 72 -16.63 9.65 -41.55
N VAL A 73 -15.84 10.33 -40.72
CA VAL A 73 -15.95 10.25 -39.25
C VAL A 73 -16.37 11.59 -38.69
N ALA A 74 -17.42 11.60 -37.88
CA ALA A 74 -17.89 12.80 -37.21
C ALA A 74 -17.18 13.00 -35.86
N LEU A 75 -16.97 14.26 -35.52
CA LEU A 75 -16.50 14.71 -34.21
C LEU A 75 -17.60 15.57 -33.59
N ALA A 76 -17.88 15.36 -32.31
CA ALA A 76 -18.83 16.15 -31.54
C ALA A 76 -18.20 16.69 -30.25
N LYS A 77 -18.83 17.70 -29.66
CA LYS A 77 -18.49 18.27 -28.35
C LYS A 77 -19.73 18.49 -27.50
N VAL A 78 -19.56 18.34 -26.18
CA VAL A 78 -20.57 18.53 -25.14
C VAL A 78 -19.98 19.42 -24.04
N ASP A 79 -20.64 20.54 -23.75
CA ASP A 79 -20.25 21.43 -22.66
C ASP A 79 -20.82 20.92 -21.33
N CYS A 80 -19.98 20.31 -20.51
CA CYS A 80 -20.39 19.73 -19.24
C CYS A 80 -20.72 20.76 -18.15
N THR A 81 -20.51 22.06 -18.40
CA THR A 81 -20.98 23.11 -17.50
C THR A 81 -22.47 23.41 -17.68
N VAL A 82 -23.05 22.99 -18.80
CA VAL A 82 -24.47 23.16 -19.14
C VAL A 82 -25.16 21.79 -19.18
N GLU A 83 -24.58 20.84 -19.90
CA GLU A 83 -25.15 19.53 -20.23
C GLU A 83 -24.76 18.46 -19.19
N THR A 84 -25.13 18.74 -17.94
CA THR A 84 -24.68 17.97 -16.77
C THR A 84 -25.18 16.52 -16.76
N LYS A 85 -26.35 16.22 -17.35
CA LYS A 85 -26.93 14.86 -17.33
C LYS A 85 -26.13 13.91 -18.22
N THR A 86 -25.80 14.35 -19.42
CA THR A 86 -25.01 13.57 -20.38
C THR A 86 -23.63 13.31 -19.82
N CYS A 87 -22.95 14.34 -19.29
CA CYS A 87 -21.60 14.17 -18.74
C CYS A 87 -21.58 13.26 -17.50
N SER A 88 -22.60 13.35 -16.63
CA SER A 88 -22.75 12.44 -15.49
C SER A 88 -23.03 10.99 -15.94
N LYS A 89 -23.89 10.81 -16.94
CA LYS A 89 -24.24 9.48 -17.50
C LYS A 89 -23.01 8.73 -18.02
N TYR A 90 -22.09 9.45 -18.68
CA TYR A 90 -20.88 8.86 -19.24
C TYR A 90 -19.66 8.96 -18.31
N GLY A 91 -19.85 9.28 -17.02
CA GLY A 91 -18.79 9.23 -16.00
C GLY A 91 -17.65 10.23 -16.22
N VAL A 92 -17.94 11.42 -16.74
CA VAL A 92 -16.93 12.46 -16.98
C VAL A 92 -16.54 13.11 -15.64
N SER A 93 -15.29 12.92 -15.21
CA SER A 93 -14.74 13.47 -13.96
C SER A 93 -13.63 14.51 -14.16
N GLY A 94 -13.18 14.73 -15.40
CA GLY A 94 -12.14 15.70 -15.76
C GLY A 94 -12.25 16.17 -17.21
N TYR A 95 -11.60 17.30 -17.54
CA TYR A 95 -11.73 17.95 -18.84
C TYR A 95 -10.37 18.23 -19.52
N PRO A 96 -10.22 18.01 -20.84
CA PRO A 96 -11.18 17.34 -21.72
C PRO A 96 -11.16 15.83 -21.49
N THR A 97 -12.32 15.20 -21.58
CA THR A 97 -12.47 13.75 -21.71
C THR A 97 -12.96 13.46 -23.12
N LEU A 98 -12.25 12.58 -23.83
CA LEU A 98 -12.57 12.18 -25.20
C LEU A 98 -13.05 10.73 -25.18
N LYS A 99 -14.22 10.45 -25.76
CA LYS A 99 -14.76 9.08 -25.85
C LYS A 99 -15.15 8.73 -27.27
N ILE A 100 -14.84 7.52 -27.69
CA ILE A 100 -15.23 6.96 -28.98
C ILE A 100 -16.54 6.22 -28.79
N PHE A 101 -17.53 6.59 -29.59
CA PHE A 101 -18.81 5.90 -29.70
C PHE A 101 -18.84 5.08 -30.98
N LYS A 102 -19.35 3.85 -30.88
CA LYS A 102 -19.64 2.98 -32.02
C LYS A 102 -21.11 2.56 -31.97
N ASN A 103 -21.84 2.78 -33.04
CA ASN A 103 -23.27 2.45 -33.15
C ASN A 103 -24.14 2.99 -31.99
N GLY A 104 -23.81 4.18 -31.48
CA GLY A 104 -24.53 4.82 -30.38
C GLY A 104 -24.10 4.41 -28.97
N GLU A 105 -23.18 3.46 -28.82
CA GLU A 105 -22.66 3.01 -27.52
C GLU A 105 -21.21 3.45 -27.32
N VAL A 106 -20.78 3.59 -26.05
CA VAL A 106 -19.37 3.90 -25.75
C VAL A 106 -18.55 2.66 -26.09
N SER A 107 -17.62 2.80 -27.04
CA SER A 107 -16.66 1.78 -27.40
C SER A 107 -15.48 1.80 -26.43
N GLU A 108 -14.84 2.96 -26.27
CA GLU A 108 -13.65 3.13 -25.44
C GLU A 108 -13.37 4.61 -25.16
N ASP A 109 -12.45 4.86 -24.21
CA ASP A 109 -11.86 6.18 -23.99
C ASP A 109 -10.75 6.44 -25.02
N TYR A 110 -10.72 7.65 -25.56
CA TYR A 110 -9.66 8.05 -26.47
C TYR A 110 -8.39 8.41 -25.68
N ASN A 111 -7.36 7.58 -25.85
CA ASN A 111 -6.04 7.74 -25.22
C ASN A 111 -4.93 8.13 -26.22
N GLY A 112 -5.31 8.58 -27.42
CA GLY A 112 -4.37 8.96 -28.48
C GLY A 112 -3.78 10.38 -28.33
N PRO A 113 -2.86 10.76 -29.24
CA PRO A 113 -2.26 12.11 -29.28
C PRO A 113 -3.33 13.18 -29.54
N ARG A 114 -3.23 14.33 -28.86
CA ARG A 114 -4.26 15.38 -28.90
C ARG A 114 -4.08 16.41 -30.01
N GLU A 115 -3.10 16.17 -30.88
CA GLU A 115 -2.84 16.90 -32.12
C GLU A 115 -3.73 16.39 -33.25
N ALA A 116 -4.06 17.25 -34.23
CA ALA A 116 -5.01 16.94 -35.29
C ALA A 116 -4.65 15.65 -36.07
N ASP A 117 -3.38 15.48 -36.43
CA ASP A 117 -2.91 14.30 -37.18
C ASP A 117 -3.06 13.01 -36.36
N GLY A 118 -2.85 13.07 -35.05
CA GLY A 118 -3.03 11.95 -34.14
C GLY A 118 -4.50 11.53 -34.05
N ILE A 119 -5.40 12.50 -33.86
CA ILE A 119 -6.85 12.28 -33.84
C ILE A 119 -7.34 11.70 -35.17
N VAL A 120 -6.92 12.28 -36.30
CA VAL A 120 -7.28 11.81 -37.64
C VAL A 120 -6.81 10.36 -37.86
N SER A 121 -5.55 10.06 -37.53
CA SER A 121 -5.00 8.72 -37.70
C SER A 121 -5.75 7.68 -36.87
N THR A 122 -6.01 7.97 -35.59
CA THR A 122 -6.72 7.06 -34.68
C THR A 122 -8.18 6.89 -35.10
N MET A 123 -8.89 7.96 -35.42
CA MET A 123 -10.31 7.84 -35.77
C MET A 123 -10.51 7.14 -37.12
N ARG A 124 -9.59 7.30 -38.09
CA ARG A 124 -9.58 6.49 -39.32
C ARG A 124 -9.36 5.01 -39.08
N SER A 125 -8.53 4.63 -38.11
CA SER A 125 -8.35 3.20 -37.80
C SER A 125 -9.59 2.62 -37.10
N LYS A 126 -10.41 3.47 -36.47
CA LYS A 126 -11.63 3.05 -35.78
C LYS A 126 -12.86 3.08 -36.69
N ALA A 127 -12.83 3.86 -37.76
CA ALA A 127 -13.92 4.03 -38.71
C ALA A 127 -13.71 3.25 -40.00
N GLY A 128 -14.69 2.39 -40.31
CA GLY A 128 -14.68 1.49 -41.45
C GLY A 128 -15.13 0.09 -41.06
N PRO A 129 -15.58 -0.73 -42.03
CA PRO A 129 -15.62 -2.17 -41.80
C PRO A 129 -14.23 -2.64 -41.37
N SER A 130 -14.17 -3.58 -40.43
CA SER A 130 -12.90 -4.13 -39.92
C SER A 130 -12.02 -4.74 -41.02
N TYR A 131 -12.60 -4.97 -42.20
CA TYR A 131 -11.98 -5.45 -43.42
C TYR A 131 -12.49 -4.67 -44.65
N ARG A 132 -11.74 -4.68 -45.76
CA ARG A 132 -12.18 -4.15 -47.07
C ARG A 132 -12.52 -5.26 -48.07
N VAL A 133 -13.45 -5.00 -48.99
CA VAL A 133 -13.69 -5.89 -50.14
C VAL A 133 -12.87 -5.37 -51.34
N LEU A 134 -12.12 -6.25 -51.99
CA LEU A 134 -11.25 -5.93 -53.12
C LEU A 134 -11.84 -6.52 -54.40
N ASP A 135 -12.82 -5.82 -54.98
CA ASP A 135 -13.60 -6.29 -56.14
C ASP A 135 -12.89 -6.14 -57.49
N THR A 136 -11.73 -5.46 -57.52
CA THR A 136 -10.94 -5.24 -58.73
C THR A 136 -9.46 -5.43 -58.48
N LEU A 137 -8.71 -5.76 -59.52
CA LEU A 137 -7.26 -5.85 -59.48
C LEU A 137 -6.60 -4.54 -59.05
N ALA A 138 -7.13 -3.39 -59.49
CA ALA A 138 -6.62 -2.07 -59.10
C ALA A 138 -6.81 -1.80 -57.60
N ALA A 139 -7.96 -2.18 -57.02
CA ALA A 139 -8.19 -2.06 -55.58
C ALA A 139 -7.25 -2.96 -54.78
N TYR A 140 -7.00 -4.17 -55.27
CA TYR A 140 -6.06 -5.12 -54.69
C TYR A 140 -4.63 -4.57 -54.66
N GLU A 141 -4.12 -4.10 -55.80
CA GLU A 141 -2.77 -3.56 -55.90
C GLU A 141 -2.57 -2.35 -54.99
N LYS A 142 -3.53 -1.41 -55.02
CA LYS A 142 -3.53 -0.24 -54.14
C LYS A 142 -3.56 -0.62 -52.66
N PHE A 143 -4.27 -1.69 -52.29
CA PHE A 143 -4.32 -2.15 -50.90
C PHE A 143 -2.95 -2.62 -50.39
N LEU A 144 -2.14 -3.25 -51.26
CA LEU A 144 -0.80 -3.76 -50.94
C LEU A 144 0.30 -2.69 -50.96
N GLU A 145 0.04 -1.49 -51.46
CA GLU A 145 1.01 -0.38 -51.45
C GLU A 145 1.22 0.24 -50.05
N HIS A 146 0.42 -0.16 -49.06
CA HIS A 146 0.52 0.36 -47.71
C HIS A 146 1.82 -0.04 -47.01
N ASN A 147 2.25 0.78 -46.05
CA ASN A 147 3.45 0.54 -45.25
C ASN A 147 3.28 -0.49 -44.12
N ASP A 148 2.10 -1.11 -44.02
CA ASP A 148 1.77 -2.08 -42.98
C ASP A 148 1.42 -3.44 -43.58
N HIS A 149 1.49 -4.47 -42.74
CA HIS A 149 1.07 -5.80 -43.11
C HIS A 149 -0.40 -5.81 -43.54
N SER A 150 -0.67 -6.56 -44.60
CA SER A 150 -1.99 -6.67 -45.22
C SER A 150 -2.47 -8.11 -45.14
N ILE A 151 -3.56 -8.38 -44.42
CA ILE A 151 -4.15 -9.72 -44.31
C ILE A 151 -5.31 -9.80 -45.29
N ILE A 152 -5.20 -10.68 -46.29
CA ILE A 152 -6.17 -10.80 -47.38
C ILE A 152 -6.73 -12.22 -47.41
N GLY A 153 -8.06 -12.33 -47.38
CA GLY A 153 -8.79 -13.55 -47.70
C GLY A 153 -9.03 -13.68 -49.21
N TYR A 154 -8.67 -14.81 -49.79
CA TYR A 154 -8.92 -15.14 -51.18
C TYR A 154 -9.95 -16.26 -51.21
N PHE A 155 -11.17 -15.97 -51.65
CA PHE A 155 -12.30 -16.91 -51.60
C PHE A 155 -12.93 -17.09 -52.98
N ASP A 156 -13.34 -18.30 -53.31
CA ASP A 156 -14.06 -18.59 -54.56
C ASP A 156 -15.47 -17.96 -54.63
N SER A 157 -16.05 -17.69 -53.46
CA SER A 157 -17.42 -17.25 -53.28
C SER A 157 -17.59 -16.49 -51.98
N ASP A 158 -18.60 -15.63 -51.94
CA ASP A 158 -18.88 -14.80 -50.75
C ASP A 158 -19.51 -15.58 -49.58
N SER A 159 -19.90 -16.84 -49.82
CA SER A 159 -20.46 -17.78 -48.86
C SER A 159 -19.43 -18.70 -48.19
N HIS A 160 -18.14 -18.59 -48.55
CA HIS A 160 -17.11 -19.49 -48.04
C HIS A 160 -16.94 -19.35 -46.52
N SER A 161 -16.87 -20.47 -45.79
CA SER A 161 -16.85 -20.47 -44.32
C SER A 161 -15.67 -19.70 -43.70
N LEU A 162 -14.48 -19.80 -44.30
CA LEU A 162 -13.28 -19.05 -43.86
C LEU A 162 -13.41 -17.53 -43.95
N LYS A 163 -14.34 -17.00 -44.77
CA LYS A 163 -14.63 -15.56 -44.77
C LYS A 163 -15.15 -15.11 -43.41
N ASN A 164 -16.07 -15.87 -42.81
CA ASN A 164 -16.66 -15.51 -41.52
C ASN A 164 -15.62 -15.52 -40.40
N ASP A 165 -14.68 -16.48 -40.44
CA ASP A 165 -13.55 -16.52 -39.52
C ASP A 165 -12.60 -15.32 -39.72
N LEU A 166 -12.29 -14.95 -40.97
CA LEU A 166 -11.49 -13.77 -41.28
C LEU A 166 -12.15 -12.49 -40.77
N VAL A 167 -13.45 -12.32 -41.00
CA VAL A 167 -14.23 -11.17 -40.53
C VAL A 167 -14.19 -11.09 -39.00
N ARG A 168 -14.43 -12.21 -38.30
CA ARG A 168 -14.34 -12.27 -36.84
C ARG A 168 -12.96 -11.85 -36.33
N VAL A 169 -11.89 -12.27 -36.99
CA VAL A 169 -10.52 -11.90 -36.62
C VAL A 169 -10.22 -10.43 -36.96
N ALA A 170 -10.73 -9.94 -38.09
CA ALA A 170 -10.62 -8.54 -38.48
C ALA A 170 -11.27 -7.63 -37.44
N ASP A 171 -12.46 -7.98 -36.93
CA ASP A 171 -13.13 -7.22 -35.86
C ASP A 171 -12.26 -7.10 -34.60
N GLN A 172 -11.44 -8.12 -34.31
CA GLN A 172 -10.58 -8.15 -33.14
C GLN A 172 -9.20 -7.50 -33.33
N LEU A 173 -8.71 -7.40 -34.58
CA LEU A 173 -7.33 -7.01 -34.87
C LEU A 173 -7.22 -5.80 -35.83
N SER A 174 -8.32 -5.24 -36.29
CA SER A 174 -8.36 -4.11 -37.24
C SER A 174 -7.64 -2.85 -36.76
N GLU A 175 -7.42 -2.72 -35.45
CA GLU A 175 -6.61 -1.65 -34.86
C GLU A 175 -5.11 -1.82 -35.08
N LYS A 176 -4.65 -3.07 -35.23
CA LYS A 176 -3.23 -3.41 -35.39
C LYS A 176 -2.86 -3.70 -36.83
N PHE A 177 -3.78 -4.28 -37.60
CA PHE A 177 -3.51 -4.75 -38.95
C PHE A 177 -4.64 -4.43 -39.91
N ARG A 178 -4.32 -4.44 -41.21
CA ARG A 178 -5.27 -4.12 -42.27
C ARG A 178 -5.83 -5.41 -42.86
N PHE A 179 -7.14 -5.57 -42.82
CA PHE A 179 -7.82 -6.75 -43.34
C PHE A 179 -8.55 -6.44 -44.64
N ALA A 180 -8.60 -7.43 -45.53
CA ALA A 180 -9.44 -7.40 -46.70
C ALA A 180 -9.82 -8.81 -47.15
N TYR A 181 -10.80 -8.94 -48.03
CA TYR A 181 -10.99 -10.15 -48.82
C TYR A 181 -11.34 -9.84 -50.27
N THR A 182 -11.18 -10.82 -51.14
CA THR A 182 -11.54 -10.75 -52.55
C THR A 182 -12.20 -12.05 -53.01
N THR A 183 -13.19 -11.90 -53.88
CA THR A 183 -13.80 -12.97 -54.68
C THR A 183 -13.60 -12.72 -56.19
N ALA A 184 -12.84 -11.67 -56.55
CA ALA A 184 -12.61 -11.28 -57.93
C ALA A 184 -11.72 -12.30 -58.64
N LYS A 185 -12.26 -12.97 -59.67
CA LYS A 185 -11.56 -14.05 -60.40
C LYS A 185 -10.19 -13.61 -60.92
N GLU A 186 -10.09 -12.39 -61.45
CA GLU A 186 -8.83 -11.82 -61.94
C GLU A 186 -7.74 -11.73 -60.86
N VAL A 187 -8.11 -11.48 -59.59
CA VAL A 187 -7.18 -11.42 -58.46
C VAL A 187 -6.79 -12.84 -58.04
N LEU A 188 -7.76 -13.76 -57.94
CA LEU A 188 -7.51 -15.16 -57.59
C LEU A 188 -6.57 -15.84 -58.59
N GLU A 189 -6.78 -15.61 -59.90
CA GLU A 189 -5.94 -16.13 -60.97
C GLU A 189 -4.53 -15.54 -60.95
N LYS A 190 -4.40 -14.21 -60.75
CA LYS A 190 -3.10 -13.54 -60.67
C LYS A 190 -2.25 -14.01 -59.50
N VAL A 191 -2.88 -14.18 -58.34
CA VAL A 191 -2.19 -14.50 -57.08
C VAL A 191 -2.00 -16.01 -56.91
N GLY A 192 -2.85 -16.84 -57.54
CA GLY A 192 -2.78 -18.29 -57.42
C GLY A 192 -3.21 -18.80 -56.03
N HIS A 193 -4.05 -18.04 -55.32
CA HIS A 193 -4.60 -18.41 -54.03
C HIS A 193 -6.11 -18.49 -54.11
N THR A 194 -6.69 -19.57 -53.59
CA THR A 194 -8.14 -19.76 -53.50
C THR A 194 -8.45 -20.48 -52.20
N ASN A 195 -9.48 -20.01 -51.51
CA ASN A 195 -9.93 -20.47 -50.19
C ASN A 195 -8.83 -20.45 -49.13
N LYS A 196 -8.06 -19.34 -49.10
CA LYS A 196 -6.92 -19.12 -48.19
C LYS A 196 -6.92 -17.72 -47.60
N ILE A 197 -6.42 -17.57 -46.38
CA ILE A 197 -6.07 -16.28 -45.78
C ILE A 197 -4.54 -16.14 -45.89
N VAL A 198 -4.06 -14.98 -46.32
CA VAL A 198 -2.64 -14.72 -46.53
C VAL A 198 -2.24 -13.40 -45.88
N VAL A 199 -1.12 -13.43 -45.18
CA VAL A 199 -0.49 -12.23 -44.61
C VAL A 199 0.58 -11.76 -45.59
N HIS A 200 0.43 -10.54 -46.11
CA HIS A 200 1.39 -9.90 -47.01
C HIS A 200 2.28 -8.93 -46.25
N GLN A 201 3.59 -9.06 -46.43
CA GLN A 201 4.58 -8.14 -45.89
C GLN A 201 4.65 -6.85 -46.73
N PRO A 202 4.74 -5.67 -46.08
CA PRO A 202 4.85 -4.41 -46.80
C PRO A 202 6.17 -4.33 -47.56
N LYS A 203 6.17 -3.68 -48.73
CA LYS A 203 7.33 -3.58 -49.64
C LYS A 203 8.63 -3.16 -48.92
N ARG A 204 8.53 -2.27 -47.92
CA ARG A 204 9.68 -1.79 -47.13
C ARG A 204 10.38 -2.87 -46.29
N LEU A 205 9.71 -3.98 -45.98
CA LEU A 205 10.24 -5.09 -45.17
C LEU A 205 10.60 -6.33 -46.00
N GLN A 206 10.21 -6.39 -47.28
CA GLN A 206 10.48 -7.53 -48.13
C GLN A 206 11.99 -7.75 -48.31
N SER A 207 12.40 -9.02 -48.36
CA SER A 207 13.80 -9.41 -48.54
C SER A 207 13.91 -10.66 -49.39
N LYS A 208 15.14 -11.05 -49.74
CA LYS A 208 15.42 -12.31 -50.44
C LYS A 208 15.56 -13.53 -49.50
N PHE A 209 15.44 -13.32 -48.19
CA PHE A 209 15.70 -14.35 -47.18
C PHE A 209 14.42 -15.04 -46.69
N GLU A 210 13.26 -14.45 -46.95
CA GLU A 210 11.94 -14.95 -46.59
C GLU A 210 10.94 -14.56 -47.68
N GLU A 211 9.86 -15.33 -47.80
CA GLU A 211 8.77 -14.99 -48.72
C GLU A 211 8.08 -13.69 -48.30
N ALA A 212 7.64 -12.89 -49.28
CA ALA A 212 6.93 -11.65 -49.03
C ALA A 212 5.49 -11.85 -48.50
N PHE A 213 5.08 -13.11 -48.34
CA PHE A 213 3.76 -13.48 -47.81
C PHE A 213 3.86 -14.78 -47.01
N SER A 214 2.85 -15.04 -46.19
CA SER A 214 2.68 -16.32 -45.50
C SER A 214 1.21 -16.73 -45.51
N ILE A 215 0.94 -17.99 -45.86
CA ILE A 215 -0.42 -18.55 -45.84
C ILE A 215 -0.76 -18.90 -44.39
N VAL A 216 -1.96 -18.53 -43.94
CA VAL A 216 -2.44 -18.86 -42.59
C VAL A 216 -2.87 -20.31 -42.54
N GLU A 217 -2.06 -21.14 -41.87
CA GLU A 217 -2.32 -22.57 -41.65
C GLU A 217 -3.01 -22.81 -40.30
N ALA A 218 -4.12 -22.10 -40.07
CA ALA A 218 -4.93 -22.19 -38.85
C ALA A 218 -6.42 -22.05 -39.18
N ALA A 219 -7.28 -22.57 -38.29
CA ALA A 219 -8.74 -22.52 -38.45
C ALA A 219 -9.42 -22.03 -37.16
N GLY A 220 -10.61 -21.44 -37.30
CA GLY A 220 -11.40 -20.92 -36.19
C GLY A 220 -10.62 -19.91 -35.33
N ASP A 221 -10.74 -20.04 -34.02
CA ASP A 221 -10.19 -19.05 -33.07
C ASP A 221 -8.64 -19.02 -33.02
N LYS A 222 -7.97 -20.00 -33.63
CA LYS A 222 -6.50 -20.05 -33.70
C LYS A 222 -5.92 -19.11 -34.77
N ILE A 223 -6.72 -18.63 -35.71
CA ILE A 223 -6.27 -17.74 -36.79
C ILE A 223 -5.62 -16.47 -36.21
N LYS A 224 -6.24 -15.87 -35.19
CA LYS A 224 -5.71 -14.69 -34.50
C LYS A 224 -4.28 -14.92 -33.99
N SER A 225 -4.08 -15.97 -33.19
CA SER A 225 -2.76 -16.28 -32.61
C SER A 225 -1.73 -16.61 -33.68
N TYR A 226 -2.12 -17.29 -34.76
CA TYR A 226 -1.24 -17.58 -35.88
C TYR A 226 -0.76 -16.29 -36.56
N ILE A 227 -1.68 -15.37 -36.86
CA ILE A 227 -1.33 -14.07 -37.46
C ILE A 227 -0.35 -13.33 -36.55
N GLN A 228 -0.65 -13.20 -35.26
CA GLN A 228 0.23 -12.49 -34.32
C GLN A 228 1.63 -13.12 -34.22
N ASP A 229 1.75 -14.46 -34.28
CA ASP A 229 3.03 -15.16 -34.19
C ASP A 229 3.88 -15.06 -35.47
N LYS A 230 3.24 -15.00 -36.64
CA LYS A 230 3.92 -15.10 -37.95
C LYS A 230 4.08 -13.77 -38.68
N ILE A 231 3.30 -12.76 -38.35
CA ILE A 231 3.26 -11.49 -39.09
C ILE A 231 4.60 -10.76 -39.13
N HIS A 232 5.46 -10.96 -38.13
CA HIS A 232 6.75 -10.27 -38.02
C HIS A 232 7.88 -10.93 -38.83
N GLY A 233 7.63 -12.08 -39.45
CA GLY A 233 8.64 -12.82 -40.23
C GLY A 233 9.83 -13.31 -39.39
N LEU A 234 10.96 -13.54 -40.06
CA LEU A 234 12.20 -13.99 -39.41
C LEU A 234 12.84 -12.89 -38.56
N VAL A 235 12.76 -11.63 -39.00
CA VAL A 235 13.30 -10.45 -38.27
C VAL A 235 12.28 -9.32 -38.28
N GLY A 236 11.54 -9.16 -37.18
CA GLY A 236 10.48 -8.16 -37.05
C GLY A 236 10.99 -6.73 -36.83
N HIS A 237 10.16 -5.74 -37.18
CA HIS A 237 10.34 -4.35 -36.75
C HIS A 237 9.59 -4.14 -35.43
N ARG A 238 10.34 -4.11 -34.32
CA ARG A 238 9.76 -4.02 -32.98
C ARG A 238 9.74 -2.57 -32.50
N THR A 239 8.53 -2.11 -32.19
CA THR A 239 8.16 -0.77 -31.72
C THR A 239 7.50 -0.86 -30.34
N PRO A 240 7.35 0.25 -29.60
CA PRO A 240 6.67 0.23 -28.29
C PRO A 240 5.23 -0.32 -28.34
N SER A 241 4.56 -0.23 -29.48
CA SER A 241 3.17 -0.70 -29.68
C SER A 241 3.04 -2.21 -29.89
N ASN A 242 4.11 -2.94 -30.22
CA ASN A 242 4.06 -4.36 -30.58
C ASN A 242 4.97 -5.26 -29.72
N LEU A 243 5.39 -4.79 -28.56
CA LEU A 243 6.29 -5.52 -27.64
C LEU A 243 5.78 -6.91 -27.26
N GLY A 244 4.47 -7.01 -26.99
CA GLY A 244 3.83 -8.25 -26.56
C GLY A 244 3.75 -9.33 -27.64
N ASP A 245 4.09 -9.01 -28.89
CA ASP A 245 3.99 -9.97 -30.00
C ASP A 245 5.25 -10.86 -30.12
N TYR A 246 6.34 -10.53 -29.42
CA TYR A 246 7.63 -11.24 -29.55
C TYR A 246 7.82 -12.27 -28.45
N SER A 247 7.78 -13.56 -28.84
CA SER A 247 8.01 -14.68 -27.94
C SER A 247 9.50 -14.94 -27.66
N ARG A 248 9.77 -15.50 -26.49
CA ARG A 248 11.12 -15.83 -26.00
C ARG A 248 11.53 -17.26 -26.41
N PRO A 249 12.84 -17.54 -26.58
CA PRO A 249 13.96 -16.60 -26.49
C PRO A 249 14.03 -15.66 -27.69
N THR A 250 14.49 -14.42 -27.46
CA THR A 250 14.49 -13.36 -28.48
C THR A 250 15.85 -12.66 -28.52
N VAL A 251 16.36 -12.35 -29.70
CA VAL A 251 17.52 -11.48 -29.94
C VAL A 251 17.05 -10.21 -30.65
N VAL A 252 17.28 -9.05 -30.04
CA VAL A 252 16.93 -7.75 -30.59
C VAL A 252 18.20 -6.97 -30.89
N VAL A 253 18.28 -6.44 -32.11
CA VAL A 253 19.36 -5.53 -32.52
C VAL A 253 18.85 -4.09 -32.53
N TYR A 254 19.43 -3.25 -31.70
CA TYR A 254 19.10 -1.85 -31.56
C TYR A 254 20.08 -0.98 -32.35
N TYR A 255 19.57 -0.12 -33.20
CA TYR A 255 20.32 0.88 -33.96
C TYR A 255 19.36 1.98 -34.45
N ASN A 256 19.80 2.90 -35.30
CA ASN A 256 18.91 3.91 -35.90
C ASN A 256 17.95 3.30 -36.93
N VAL A 257 16.92 2.59 -36.46
CA VAL A 257 15.84 2.02 -37.29
C VAL A 257 14.87 3.14 -37.64
N ASP A 258 14.86 3.57 -38.90
CA ASP A 258 13.95 4.60 -39.39
C ASP A 258 13.50 4.26 -40.81
N TYR A 259 12.31 3.65 -40.91
CA TYR A 259 11.74 3.29 -42.21
C TYR A 259 11.14 4.49 -42.98
N VAL A 260 11.03 5.66 -42.35
CA VAL A 260 10.49 6.88 -42.97
C VAL A 260 11.60 7.68 -43.64
N ARG A 261 12.72 7.90 -42.94
CA ARG A 261 13.83 8.74 -43.42
C ARG A 261 15.01 7.94 -43.95
N ASP A 262 15.24 6.71 -43.48
CA ASP A 262 16.40 5.89 -43.85
C ASP A 262 16.05 4.39 -44.05
N THR A 263 15.13 4.11 -44.97
CA THR A 263 14.75 2.74 -45.32
C THR A 263 15.95 1.90 -45.80
N LYS A 264 16.89 2.51 -46.53
CA LYS A 264 18.06 1.81 -47.09
C LYS A 264 19.05 1.41 -46.01
N GLY A 265 19.45 2.33 -45.12
CA GLY A 265 20.34 2.05 -43.99
C GLY A 265 19.70 1.08 -43.02
N THR A 266 18.39 1.21 -42.76
CA THR A 266 17.63 0.25 -41.95
C THR A 266 17.70 -1.15 -42.53
N ASN A 267 17.35 -1.32 -43.80
CA ASN A 267 17.39 -2.64 -44.43
C ASN A 267 18.82 -3.18 -44.59
N TYR A 268 19.84 -2.34 -44.71
CA TYR A 268 21.24 -2.78 -44.74
C TYR A 268 21.63 -3.56 -43.49
N VAL A 269 21.24 -3.10 -42.30
CA VAL A 269 21.50 -3.80 -41.04
C VAL A 269 20.54 -4.98 -40.86
N ARG A 270 19.23 -4.78 -41.07
CA ARG A 270 18.22 -5.85 -40.95
C ARG A 270 18.52 -7.06 -41.84
N ASN A 271 18.95 -6.86 -43.08
CA ASN A 271 19.27 -7.95 -44.02
C ASN A 271 20.44 -8.84 -43.55
N ARG A 272 21.37 -8.30 -42.76
CA ARG A 272 22.45 -9.11 -42.17
C ARG A 272 21.92 -10.02 -41.07
N ILE A 273 21.01 -9.51 -40.26
CA ILE A 273 20.34 -10.29 -39.21
C ILE A 273 19.45 -11.34 -39.86
N LEU A 274 18.73 -11.01 -40.93
CA LEU A 274 17.92 -11.96 -41.70
C LEU A 274 18.73 -13.14 -42.22
N LYS A 275 19.95 -12.91 -42.71
CA LYS A 275 20.85 -14.00 -43.14
C LYS A 275 21.12 -14.98 -42.00
N VAL A 276 21.37 -14.48 -40.79
CA VAL A 276 21.59 -15.31 -39.59
C VAL A 276 20.30 -16.01 -39.16
N ALA A 277 19.19 -15.27 -39.08
CA ALA A 277 17.89 -15.79 -38.69
C ALA A 277 17.41 -16.91 -39.64
N LYS A 278 17.60 -16.74 -40.96
CA LYS A 278 17.28 -17.75 -41.97
C LYS A 278 18.10 -19.02 -41.77
N LYS A 279 19.42 -18.90 -41.59
CA LYS A 279 20.29 -20.04 -41.31
C LYS A 279 19.85 -20.81 -40.06
N LEU A 280 19.58 -20.10 -38.96
CA LEU A 280 19.14 -20.70 -37.71
C LEU A 280 17.75 -21.34 -37.83
N ALA A 281 16.84 -20.74 -38.59
CA ALA A 281 15.52 -21.31 -38.87
C ALA A 281 15.62 -22.60 -39.70
N ASP A 282 16.49 -22.64 -40.71
CA ASP A 282 16.74 -23.85 -41.53
C ASP A 282 17.32 -25.01 -40.71
N GLU A 283 18.04 -24.69 -39.63
CA GLU A 283 18.58 -25.64 -38.65
C GLU A 283 17.60 -25.94 -37.49
N ASN A 284 16.36 -25.43 -37.53
CA ASN A 284 15.34 -25.57 -36.49
C ASN A 284 15.75 -25.04 -35.10
N VAL A 285 16.60 -24.01 -35.05
CA VAL A 285 16.96 -23.33 -33.80
C VAL A 285 15.83 -22.35 -33.42
N ASN A 286 15.16 -22.63 -32.29
CA ASN A 286 14.03 -21.83 -31.83
C ASN A 286 14.49 -20.51 -31.16
N VAL A 287 14.63 -19.44 -31.94
CA VAL A 287 14.93 -18.09 -31.48
C VAL A 287 14.24 -17.05 -32.37
N ARG A 288 13.66 -16.02 -31.75
CA ARG A 288 13.06 -14.88 -32.47
C ARG A 288 14.07 -13.76 -32.67
N PHE A 289 14.05 -13.11 -33.82
CA PHE A 289 14.87 -11.94 -34.08
C PHE A 289 14.00 -10.69 -34.32
N ALA A 290 14.51 -9.54 -33.88
CA ALA A 290 13.89 -8.25 -34.16
C ALA A 290 14.92 -7.13 -34.30
N VAL A 291 14.50 -6.02 -34.91
CA VAL A 291 15.22 -4.75 -34.90
C VAL A 291 14.38 -3.67 -34.23
N SER A 292 15.02 -2.82 -33.44
CA SER A 292 14.38 -1.72 -32.73
C SER A 292 15.17 -0.43 -32.86
N ASN A 293 14.48 0.71 -32.81
CA ASN A 293 15.15 2.00 -32.80
C ASN A 293 15.83 2.23 -31.44
N ALA A 294 17.14 2.48 -31.42
CA ALA A 294 17.89 2.64 -30.17
C ALA A 294 17.47 3.89 -29.36
N GLU A 295 16.99 4.93 -30.04
CA GLU A 295 16.53 6.17 -29.41
C GLU A 295 15.17 5.97 -28.71
N GLU A 296 14.22 5.32 -29.39
CA GLU A 296 12.90 5.02 -28.82
C GLU A 296 12.98 4.06 -27.62
N PHE A 297 14.02 3.22 -27.58
CA PHE A 297 14.22 2.17 -26.58
C PHE A 297 15.33 2.45 -25.57
N ARG A 298 15.69 3.72 -25.33
CA ARG A 298 16.74 4.10 -24.36
C ARG A 298 16.55 3.49 -22.96
N GLN A 299 15.31 3.46 -22.47
CA GLN A 299 15.02 2.90 -21.16
C GLN A 299 15.31 1.39 -21.12
N GLU A 300 14.86 0.63 -22.13
CA GLU A 300 15.16 -0.79 -22.24
C GLU A 300 16.68 -1.02 -22.41
N LEU A 301 17.36 -0.22 -23.23
CA LEU A 301 18.83 -0.29 -23.38
C LEU A 301 19.57 -0.11 -22.04
N SER A 302 19.12 0.82 -21.19
CA SER A 302 19.70 1.03 -19.85
C SER A 302 19.51 -0.18 -18.93
N GLU A 303 18.41 -0.93 -19.05
CA GLU A 303 18.20 -2.19 -18.30
C GLU A 303 19.26 -3.26 -18.62
N PHE A 304 19.87 -3.17 -19.82
CA PHE A 304 20.99 -4.00 -20.28
C PHE A 304 22.35 -3.27 -20.13
N GLY A 305 22.42 -2.17 -19.39
CA GLY A 305 23.64 -1.38 -19.17
C GLY A 305 24.17 -0.70 -20.42
N VAL A 306 23.27 -0.22 -21.27
CA VAL A 306 23.61 0.65 -22.41
C VAL A 306 23.03 2.03 -22.11
N ASP A 307 23.74 2.79 -21.28
CA ASP A 307 23.30 4.13 -20.86
C ASP A 307 23.71 5.23 -21.86
N ASP A 308 24.84 5.05 -22.54
CA ASP A 308 25.33 5.95 -23.59
C ASP A 308 25.02 5.39 -24.99
N VAL A 309 23.85 5.76 -25.50
CA VAL A 309 23.38 5.37 -26.84
C VAL A 309 24.06 6.26 -27.88
N LYS A 310 25.05 5.70 -28.57
CA LYS A 310 25.77 6.37 -29.66
C LYS A 310 24.90 6.43 -30.91
N LYS A 311 24.97 7.54 -31.64
CA LYS A 311 24.21 7.78 -32.88
C LYS A 311 24.30 6.64 -33.91
N ASP A 312 25.49 6.06 -34.10
CA ASP A 312 25.73 4.94 -35.02
C ASP A 312 25.93 3.58 -34.31
N GLY A 313 25.63 3.55 -33.01
CA GLY A 313 25.75 2.37 -32.16
C GLY A 313 24.83 1.23 -32.61
N LYS A 314 25.33 0.00 -32.50
CA LYS A 314 24.57 -1.22 -32.76
C LYS A 314 24.70 -2.11 -31.54
N TYR A 315 23.59 -2.38 -30.89
CA TYR A 315 23.55 -3.13 -29.64
C TYR A 315 22.75 -4.41 -29.85
N VAL A 316 23.35 -5.57 -29.54
CA VAL A 316 22.69 -6.87 -29.69
C VAL A 316 22.37 -7.39 -28.29
N LEU A 317 21.08 -7.44 -27.97
CA LEU A 317 20.58 -7.84 -26.66
C LEU A 317 19.67 -9.06 -26.81
N GLY A 318 19.74 -9.97 -25.85
CA GLY A 318 18.97 -11.22 -25.84
C GLY A 318 18.09 -11.32 -24.60
N ARG A 319 16.90 -11.89 -24.75
CA ARG A 319 16.08 -12.35 -23.62
C ARG A 319 15.96 -13.87 -23.66
N GLY A 320 16.32 -14.52 -22.55
CA GLY A 320 16.24 -15.95 -22.38
C GLY A 320 14.80 -16.47 -22.21
N PRO A 321 14.61 -17.80 -22.13
CA PRO A 321 13.28 -18.41 -21.95
C PRO A 321 12.54 -17.94 -20.68
N ARG A 322 13.26 -17.56 -19.62
CA ARG A 322 12.68 -17.07 -18.35
C ARG A 322 12.85 -15.56 -18.19
N ASP A 323 12.99 -14.83 -19.30
CA ASP A 323 13.22 -13.38 -19.35
C ASP A 323 14.60 -12.89 -18.90
N GLU A 324 15.58 -13.78 -18.77
CA GLU A 324 16.92 -13.38 -18.36
C GLU A 324 17.53 -12.44 -19.42
N LYS A 325 18.16 -11.36 -18.96
CA LYS A 325 18.79 -10.36 -19.83
C LYS A 325 20.15 -10.87 -20.28
N TYR A 326 20.50 -10.71 -21.55
CA TYR A 326 21.82 -11.02 -22.09
C TYR A 326 22.28 -9.90 -23.02
N LYS A 327 23.58 -9.62 -23.01
CA LYS A 327 24.20 -8.60 -23.85
C LYS A 327 25.37 -9.21 -24.60
N MET A 328 25.38 -9.09 -25.92
CA MET A 328 26.52 -9.49 -26.73
C MET A 328 27.70 -8.56 -26.45
N SER A 329 28.88 -9.12 -26.22
CA SER A 329 30.13 -8.39 -26.12
C SER A 329 30.89 -8.42 -27.46
N GLY A 330 31.79 -7.45 -27.67
CA GLY A 330 32.59 -7.35 -28.90
C GLY A 330 31.91 -6.61 -30.05
N ASP A 331 32.51 -6.72 -31.23
CA ASP A 331 32.07 -5.98 -32.41
C ASP A 331 30.83 -6.59 -33.08
N PHE A 332 30.01 -5.71 -33.67
CA PHE A 332 28.84 -6.10 -34.44
C PHE A 332 29.26 -6.84 -35.72
N SER A 333 29.07 -8.16 -35.76
CA SER A 333 29.33 -9.02 -36.92
C SER A 333 28.27 -10.12 -37.05
N TYR A 334 28.23 -10.79 -38.21
CA TYR A 334 27.23 -11.84 -38.44
C TYR A 334 27.56 -13.11 -37.65
N GLU A 335 28.84 -13.44 -37.52
CA GLU A 335 29.33 -14.56 -36.73
C GLU A 335 29.03 -14.35 -35.25
N ALA A 336 29.27 -13.15 -34.72
CA ALA A 336 29.01 -12.84 -33.33
C ALA A 336 27.51 -12.95 -33.00
N ILE A 337 26.63 -12.47 -33.88
CA ILE A 337 25.16 -12.59 -33.69
C ILE A 337 24.72 -14.05 -33.74
N GLU A 338 25.27 -14.83 -34.69
CA GLU A 338 24.96 -16.27 -34.79
C GLU A 338 25.40 -17.03 -33.54
N GLU A 339 26.64 -16.82 -33.11
CA GLU A 339 27.19 -17.45 -31.91
C GLU A 339 26.40 -17.05 -30.66
N PHE A 340 26.10 -15.76 -30.51
CA PHE A 340 25.30 -15.24 -29.40
C PHE A 340 23.91 -15.89 -29.36
N ALA A 341 23.20 -15.96 -30.50
CA ALA A 341 21.88 -16.58 -30.56
C ALA A 341 21.92 -18.07 -30.22
N ARG A 342 22.93 -18.81 -30.67
CA ARG A 342 23.09 -20.23 -30.34
C ARG A 342 23.36 -20.44 -28.85
N LYS A 343 24.29 -19.68 -28.28
CA LYS A 343 24.60 -19.76 -26.84
C LYS A 343 23.40 -19.35 -25.98
N LEU A 344 22.62 -18.35 -26.42
CA LEU A 344 21.39 -17.94 -25.75
C LEU A 344 20.38 -19.10 -25.65
N VAL A 345 20.10 -19.78 -26.77
CA VAL A 345 19.15 -20.90 -26.79
C VAL A 345 19.64 -22.09 -25.98
N LYS A 346 20.96 -22.34 -25.95
CA LYS A 346 21.57 -23.41 -25.16
C LYS A 346 21.71 -23.09 -23.67
N GLY A 347 21.50 -21.84 -23.25
CA GLY A 347 21.75 -21.41 -21.87
C GLY A 347 23.23 -21.35 -21.49
N GLU A 348 24.13 -21.18 -22.48
CA GLU A 348 25.59 -21.09 -22.31
C GLU A 348 26.08 -19.65 -22.08
N LEU A 349 25.18 -18.66 -22.11
CA LEU A 349 25.50 -17.26 -21.82
C LEU A 349 25.36 -16.97 -20.32
N GLU A 350 26.21 -16.09 -19.80
CA GLU A 350 26.03 -15.48 -18.50
C GLU A 350 24.99 -14.36 -18.60
N ALA A 351 23.99 -14.38 -17.71
CA ALA A 351 22.96 -13.35 -17.67
C ALA A 351 23.59 -11.99 -17.32
N TYR A 352 23.22 -10.97 -18.08
CA TYR A 352 23.56 -9.60 -17.78
C TYR A 352 22.88 -9.16 -16.48
N LEU A 353 23.70 -8.72 -15.55
CA LEU A 353 23.31 -8.16 -14.27
C LEU A 353 23.81 -6.70 -14.22
N LYS A 354 22.89 -5.74 -14.03
CA LYS A 354 23.28 -4.34 -13.83
C LYS A 354 24.13 -4.26 -12.57
N SER A 355 25.37 -3.82 -12.69
CA SER A 355 26.29 -3.73 -11.57
C SER A 355 27.27 -2.60 -11.79
N GLN A 356 27.50 -1.81 -10.76
CA GLN A 356 28.68 -0.96 -10.69
C GLN A 356 29.96 -1.82 -10.67
N PRO A 357 31.13 -1.26 -11.03
CA PRO A 357 32.41 -1.94 -10.84
C PRO A 357 32.61 -2.33 -9.38
N ILE A 358 33.24 -3.48 -9.13
CA ILE A 358 33.57 -3.91 -7.77
C ILE A 358 34.54 -2.88 -7.18
N PRO A 359 34.17 -2.17 -6.09
CA PRO A 359 35.01 -1.16 -5.49
C PRO A 359 36.04 -1.78 -4.54
N ASP A 360 37.13 -1.05 -4.27
CA ASP A 360 38.11 -1.42 -3.26
C ASP A 360 37.46 -1.41 -1.86
N GLN A 361 37.53 -2.55 -1.16
CA GLN A 361 36.86 -2.77 0.13
C GLN A 361 37.63 -2.18 1.33
N THR A 362 38.02 -0.91 1.23
CA THR A 362 38.86 -0.20 2.21
C THR A 362 38.08 0.34 3.42
N GLU A 363 36.78 0.58 3.26
CA GLU A 363 35.89 1.05 4.33
C GLU A 363 35.48 -0.09 5.28
N ASP A 364 35.06 0.32 6.50
CA ASP A 364 34.51 -0.61 7.49
C ASP A 364 33.13 -1.14 7.07
N VAL A 365 32.31 -0.31 6.42
CA VAL A 365 31.08 -0.76 5.73
C VAL A 365 31.48 -1.32 4.37
N LYS A 366 31.15 -2.59 4.10
CA LYS A 366 31.43 -3.22 2.82
C LYS A 366 30.51 -2.68 1.73
N VAL A 367 31.11 -2.27 0.62
CA VAL A 367 30.35 -1.76 -0.52
C VAL A 367 30.01 -2.93 -1.44
N VAL A 368 28.73 -3.24 -1.50
CA VAL A 368 28.18 -4.33 -2.31
C VAL A 368 27.66 -3.75 -3.61
N VAL A 369 28.00 -4.43 -4.70
CA VAL A 369 27.48 -4.24 -6.05
C VAL A 369 26.93 -5.58 -6.53
N ALA A 370 26.13 -5.61 -7.59
CA ALA A 370 25.46 -6.86 -7.97
C ALA A 370 26.46 -8.00 -8.28
N LYS A 371 27.65 -7.68 -8.81
CA LYS A 371 28.70 -8.66 -9.15
C LYS A 371 29.42 -9.30 -7.95
N ASN A 372 29.49 -8.64 -6.80
CA ASN A 372 30.11 -9.21 -5.59
C ASN A 372 29.06 -9.50 -4.49
N PHE A 373 27.78 -9.44 -4.85
CA PHE A 373 26.69 -9.67 -3.91
C PHE A 373 26.77 -11.05 -3.30
N ASP A 374 26.98 -12.08 -4.13
CA ASP A 374 27.07 -13.45 -3.64
C ASP A 374 28.28 -13.67 -2.74
N ASP A 375 29.44 -13.12 -3.11
CA ASP A 375 30.69 -13.25 -2.35
C ASP A 375 30.62 -12.59 -0.97
N ILE A 376 29.87 -11.49 -0.83
CA ILE A 376 29.79 -10.73 0.44
C ILE A 376 28.54 -11.09 1.23
N VAL A 377 27.37 -11.02 0.60
CA VAL A 377 26.08 -11.14 1.29
C VAL A 377 25.69 -12.60 1.48
N ASN A 378 25.99 -13.45 0.49
CA ASN A 378 25.66 -14.88 0.53
C ASN A 378 26.81 -15.77 1.05
N ASP A 379 27.87 -15.19 1.61
CA ASP A 379 28.90 -15.92 2.36
C ASP A 379 28.26 -16.70 3.53
N GLU A 380 28.20 -18.02 3.40
CA GLU A 380 27.59 -18.95 4.38
C GLU A 380 28.29 -18.92 5.75
N THR A 381 29.46 -18.28 5.87
CA THR A 381 30.22 -18.16 7.11
C THR A 381 29.96 -16.87 7.88
N LYS A 382 29.18 -15.93 7.33
CA LYS A 382 28.97 -14.58 7.91
C LYS A 382 27.51 -14.24 8.10
N ASP A 383 27.20 -13.53 9.17
CA ASP A 383 25.95 -12.78 9.31
C ASP A 383 26.09 -11.40 8.65
N VAL A 384 25.19 -11.06 7.73
CA VAL A 384 25.33 -9.83 6.94
C VAL A 384 24.13 -8.93 7.18
N LEU A 385 24.36 -7.70 7.66
CA LEU A 385 23.37 -6.64 7.66
C LEU A 385 23.63 -5.76 6.43
N ILE A 386 22.69 -5.71 5.49
CA ILE A 386 22.83 -4.96 4.24
C ILE A 386 21.79 -3.83 4.14
N GLU A 387 22.26 -2.61 3.87
CA GLU A 387 21.44 -1.45 3.50
C GLU A 387 21.34 -1.32 1.97
N PHE A 388 20.12 -1.32 1.45
CA PHE A 388 19.81 -0.88 0.09
C PHE A 388 19.41 0.59 0.10
N TYR A 389 20.20 1.44 -0.56
CA TYR A 389 20.01 2.89 -0.57
C TYR A 389 19.91 3.47 -1.99
N ALA A 390 19.54 4.75 -2.05
CA ALA A 390 19.59 5.56 -3.27
C ALA A 390 20.39 6.85 -2.99
N PRO A 391 21.32 7.28 -3.87
CA PRO A 391 22.19 8.45 -3.61
C PRO A 391 21.45 9.77 -3.39
N TRP A 392 20.25 9.90 -3.96
CA TRP A 392 19.41 11.09 -3.85
C TRP A 392 18.47 11.07 -2.62
N CYS A 393 18.35 9.96 -1.91
CA CYS A 393 17.44 9.84 -0.77
C CYS A 393 17.99 10.55 0.49
N GLY A 394 17.25 11.53 1.02
CA GLY A 394 17.63 12.27 2.22
C GLY A 394 17.71 11.39 3.49
N HIS A 395 16.84 10.38 3.61
CA HIS A 395 16.88 9.45 4.75
C HIS A 395 18.13 8.55 4.72
N CYS A 396 18.57 8.11 3.53
CA CYS A 396 19.81 7.36 3.36
C CYS A 396 21.03 8.21 3.77
N LYS A 397 21.08 9.46 3.33
CA LYS A 397 22.16 10.40 3.71
C LYS A 397 22.24 10.62 5.22
N SER A 398 21.10 10.64 5.91
CA SER A 398 21.03 10.77 7.36
C SER A 398 21.47 9.50 8.10
N LEU A 399 21.24 8.32 7.51
CA LEU A 399 21.62 7.03 8.08
C LEU A 399 23.11 6.72 7.88
N ALA A 400 23.69 7.08 6.74
CA ALA A 400 25.09 6.79 6.38
C ALA A 400 26.11 7.00 7.52
N PRO A 401 26.19 8.16 8.21
CA PRO A 401 27.18 8.34 9.28
C PRO A 401 26.96 7.40 10.47
N LYS A 402 25.71 7.01 10.77
CA LYS A 402 25.38 6.07 11.85
C LYS A 402 25.72 4.64 11.44
N TYR A 403 25.52 4.30 10.17
CA TYR A 403 25.86 3.00 9.62
C TYR A 403 27.39 2.79 9.57
N ASP A 404 28.14 3.85 9.25
CA ASP A 404 29.61 3.84 9.36
C ASP A 404 30.09 3.69 10.81
N GLU A 405 29.43 4.35 11.77
CA GLU A 405 29.73 4.19 13.20
C GLU A 405 29.44 2.76 13.68
N LEU A 406 28.33 2.16 13.24
CA LEU A 406 27.97 0.78 13.53
C LEU A 406 29.06 -0.19 13.07
N ALA A 407 29.51 -0.06 11.82
CA ALA A 407 30.57 -0.91 11.27
C ALA A 407 31.88 -0.77 12.05
N LYS A 408 32.25 0.45 12.44
CA LYS A 408 33.43 0.69 13.30
C LYS A 408 33.32 -0.01 14.65
N LYS A 409 32.15 0.05 15.30
CA LYS A 409 31.90 -0.61 16.59
C LYS A 409 31.96 -2.14 16.48
N LEU A 410 31.49 -2.70 15.37
CA LEU A 410 31.45 -4.14 15.13
C LEU A 410 32.67 -4.69 14.40
N LYS A 411 33.70 -3.88 14.13
CA LYS A 411 34.92 -4.29 13.40
C LYS A 411 35.65 -5.49 14.00
N LYS A 412 35.50 -5.72 15.32
CA LYS A 412 36.08 -6.87 16.03
C LYS A 412 35.22 -8.13 15.96
N GLU A 413 33.95 -8.00 15.58
CA GLU A 413 33.02 -9.13 15.43
C GLU A 413 33.26 -9.81 14.07
N SER A 414 34.17 -10.76 14.06
CA SER A 414 34.58 -11.43 12.81
C SER A 414 33.46 -12.18 12.07
N ASN A 415 32.35 -12.49 12.74
CA ASN A 415 31.18 -13.15 12.15
C ASN A 415 30.18 -12.17 11.49
N ILE A 416 30.31 -10.86 11.71
CA ILE A 416 29.34 -9.88 11.22
C ILE A 416 29.94 -9.00 10.13
N VAL A 417 29.19 -8.83 9.05
CA VAL A 417 29.48 -7.90 7.97
C VAL A 417 28.39 -6.84 7.91
N ILE A 418 28.80 -5.57 7.98
CA ILE A 418 27.92 -4.43 7.74
C ILE A 418 28.17 -3.97 6.30
N ALA A 419 27.12 -3.97 5.48
CA ALA A 419 27.23 -3.76 4.04
C ALA A 419 26.21 -2.73 3.52
N LYS A 420 26.55 -2.03 2.44
CA LYS A 420 25.65 -1.11 1.75
C LYS A 420 25.69 -1.34 0.24
N MET A 421 24.54 -1.24 -0.43
CA MET A 421 24.40 -1.34 -1.88
C MET A 421 23.52 -0.21 -2.41
N ASP A 422 24.01 0.47 -3.44
CA ASP A 422 23.20 1.38 -4.24
C ASP A 422 22.25 0.56 -5.11
N ALA A 423 20.99 0.46 -4.70
CA ALA A 423 19.99 -0.34 -5.40
C ALA A 423 19.39 0.40 -6.62
N THR A 424 19.87 1.60 -6.95
CA THR A 424 19.52 2.31 -8.20
C THR A 424 20.49 1.98 -9.35
N GLU A 425 21.73 1.62 -9.00
CA GLU A 425 22.79 1.30 -9.96
C GLU A 425 23.20 -0.18 -9.99
N ASN A 426 22.53 -1.02 -9.19
CA ASN A 426 22.78 -2.46 -9.12
C ASN A 426 21.46 -3.24 -9.12
N ASP A 427 21.39 -4.29 -9.93
CA ASP A 427 20.28 -5.25 -9.91
C ASP A 427 20.28 -5.96 -8.55
N VAL A 428 19.13 -5.92 -7.87
CA VAL A 428 18.94 -6.53 -6.55
C VAL A 428 18.44 -7.97 -6.72
N PRO A 429 19.03 -8.98 -6.05
CA PRO A 429 18.52 -10.35 -6.13
C PRO A 429 17.07 -10.46 -5.64
N SER A 430 16.27 -11.31 -6.29
CA SER A 430 14.81 -11.36 -6.11
C SER A 430 14.33 -11.63 -4.69
N GLN A 431 15.16 -12.24 -3.83
CA GLN A 431 14.82 -12.47 -2.41
C GLN A 431 14.87 -11.19 -1.54
N TYR A 432 15.34 -10.06 -2.06
CA TYR A 432 15.40 -8.77 -1.37
C TYR A 432 14.44 -7.77 -2.03
N GLU A 433 13.25 -7.59 -1.45
CA GLU A 433 12.23 -6.69 -1.98
C GLU A 433 12.47 -5.23 -1.57
N VAL A 434 13.05 -4.44 -2.47
CA VAL A 434 13.35 -3.02 -2.25
C VAL A 434 12.21 -2.16 -2.80
N GLN A 435 11.21 -1.86 -1.95
CA GLN A 435 10.06 -1.00 -2.31
C GLN A 435 10.31 0.50 -2.02
N GLY A 436 11.39 0.84 -1.32
CA GLY A 436 11.73 2.22 -0.94
C GLY A 436 13.09 2.32 -0.27
N PHE A 437 13.55 3.53 0.00
CA PHE A 437 14.92 3.79 0.48
C PHE A 437 14.97 4.55 1.81
N PRO A 438 15.83 4.15 2.77
CA PRO A 438 16.62 2.92 2.79
C PRO A 438 15.74 1.70 3.12
N THR A 439 16.04 0.55 2.51
CA THR A 439 15.53 -0.78 2.91
C THR A 439 16.70 -1.57 3.47
N ILE A 440 16.56 -2.17 4.65
CA ILE A 440 17.64 -2.89 5.34
C ILE A 440 17.23 -4.35 5.53
N TYR A 441 18.14 -5.27 5.26
CA TYR A 441 17.94 -6.71 5.47
C TYR A 441 19.07 -7.30 6.31
N PHE A 442 18.74 -8.34 7.06
CA PHE A 442 19.67 -9.19 7.77
C PHE A 442 19.68 -10.58 7.11
N ALA A 443 20.83 -11.01 6.59
CA ALA A 443 21.07 -12.28 5.94
C ALA A 443 21.93 -13.19 6.85
N PRO A 444 21.31 -14.09 7.63
CA PRO A 444 22.03 -14.92 8.60
C PRO A 444 22.92 -15.96 7.90
N LYS A 445 24.06 -16.32 8.49
CA LYS A 445 25.06 -17.25 7.93
C LYS A 445 24.44 -18.58 7.45
N ASN A 446 23.52 -19.14 8.22
CA ASN A 446 22.84 -20.41 7.93
C ASN A 446 21.49 -20.27 7.18
N SER A 447 21.14 -19.07 6.68
CA SER A 447 19.81 -18.80 6.13
C SER A 447 19.81 -17.75 5.01
N LYS A 448 20.79 -17.80 4.10
CA LYS A 448 20.95 -16.83 3.00
C LYS A 448 19.77 -16.74 2.03
N LYS A 449 19.06 -17.85 1.84
CA LYS A 449 17.84 -17.89 1.01
C LYS A 449 16.62 -17.21 1.66
N ASN A 450 16.66 -16.99 2.97
CA ASN A 450 15.56 -16.36 3.73
C ASN A 450 16.09 -15.15 4.52
N PRO A 451 16.50 -14.06 3.85
CA PRO A 451 16.93 -12.85 4.53
C PRO A 451 15.73 -12.20 5.22
N ARG A 452 15.96 -11.63 6.41
CA ARG A 452 14.92 -10.99 7.23
C ARG A 452 14.96 -9.49 7.04
N ARG A 453 13.82 -8.89 6.73
CA ARG A 453 13.72 -7.42 6.65
C ARG A 453 13.88 -6.80 8.04
N TYR A 454 14.70 -5.77 8.12
CA TYR A 454 14.91 -5.01 9.36
C TYR A 454 13.88 -3.89 9.47
N GLU A 455 13.05 -3.95 10.51
CA GLU A 455 11.96 -2.99 10.78
C GLU A 455 12.20 -2.18 12.07
N GLY A 456 13.44 -2.21 12.60
CA GLY A 456 13.82 -1.51 13.84
C GLY A 456 14.12 -0.02 13.64
N GLY A 457 14.53 0.64 14.73
CA GLY A 457 14.98 2.03 14.71
C GLY A 457 16.27 2.24 13.92
N ARG A 458 16.58 3.49 13.53
CA ARG A 458 17.74 3.79 12.67
C ARG A 458 18.87 4.49 13.44
N GLU A 459 18.97 4.23 14.74
CA GLU A 459 20.09 4.64 15.58
C GLU A 459 21.11 3.49 15.76
N VAL A 460 22.37 3.83 16.05
CA VAL A 460 23.46 2.84 16.19
C VAL A 460 23.13 1.78 17.24
N GLU A 461 22.55 2.22 18.37
CA GLU A 461 22.14 1.35 19.47
C GLU A 461 21.02 0.39 19.08
N ASP A 462 20.12 0.79 18.18
CA ASP A 462 19.01 -0.06 17.71
C ASP A 462 19.54 -1.20 16.84
N PHE A 463 20.54 -0.92 15.99
CA PHE A 463 21.22 -1.95 15.19
C PHE A 463 22.01 -2.90 16.06
N ILE A 464 22.78 -2.40 17.04
CA ILE A 464 23.55 -3.26 17.97
C ILE A 464 22.61 -4.16 18.76
N LYS A 465 21.50 -3.63 19.30
CA LYS A 465 20.51 -4.42 20.03
C LYS A 465 19.86 -5.50 19.16
N TYR A 466 19.56 -5.17 17.91
CA TYR A 466 19.02 -6.14 16.97
C TYR A 466 20.03 -7.24 16.67
N LEU A 467 21.27 -6.87 16.33
CA LEU A 467 22.33 -7.83 16.01
C LEU A 467 22.66 -8.70 17.22
N ALA A 468 22.75 -8.15 18.43
CA ALA A 468 22.96 -8.93 19.65
C ALA A 468 21.86 -9.98 19.92
N LYS A 469 20.64 -9.74 19.41
CA LYS A 469 19.49 -10.65 19.57
C LYS A 469 19.38 -11.66 18.44
N GLU A 470 19.69 -11.24 17.22
CA GLU A 470 19.38 -12.00 15.99
C GLU A 470 20.62 -12.63 15.33
N SER A 471 21.83 -12.25 15.75
CA SER A 471 23.06 -12.87 15.25
C SER A 471 23.10 -14.34 15.60
N THR A 472 23.63 -15.13 14.67
CA THR A 472 23.73 -16.58 14.78
C THR A 472 24.76 -16.99 15.83
N ASP A 473 25.83 -16.20 15.99
CA ASP A 473 26.76 -16.30 17.10
C ASP A 473 26.61 -15.08 18.02
N PRO A 474 26.73 -15.25 19.34
CA PRO A 474 26.76 -14.12 20.28
C PRO A 474 27.90 -13.16 19.94
N LEU A 475 27.62 -11.85 20.05
CA LEU A 475 28.63 -10.80 19.89
C LEU A 475 29.69 -10.91 20.99
N THR A 476 30.96 -11.05 20.61
CA THR A 476 32.08 -11.32 21.52
C THR A 476 32.50 -10.12 22.37
N ASN A 477 32.28 -8.88 21.91
CA ASN A 477 32.59 -7.64 22.62
C ASN A 477 31.34 -6.88 23.09
N TYR A 478 30.19 -7.55 23.10
CA TYR A 478 28.95 -7.02 23.66
C TYR A 478 28.62 -7.81 24.92
N ASP A 479 29.12 -7.32 26.05
CA ASP A 479 28.58 -7.70 27.35
C ASP A 479 27.32 -6.84 27.59
N PRO A 480 26.11 -7.43 27.75
CA PRO A 480 24.91 -6.67 28.08
C PRO A 480 25.06 -5.82 29.35
N MET A 481 26.09 -6.09 30.17
CA MET A 481 26.41 -5.42 31.42
C MET A 481 27.70 -4.57 31.41
N PHE A 482 28.56 -4.60 30.38
CA PHE A 482 29.84 -3.87 30.41
C PHE A 482 30.27 -3.35 29.02
N SER A 483 30.22 -2.02 28.83
CA SER A 483 31.11 -1.32 27.91
C SER A 483 31.56 0.02 28.52
N PRO A 484 32.80 0.49 28.25
CA PRO A 484 33.63 1.20 29.22
C PRO A 484 33.54 2.73 29.11
N GLN A 485 32.76 3.36 29.98
CA GLN A 485 32.86 4.81 30.26
C GLN A 485 32.79 5.16 31.75
N ILE A 486 32.67 4.16 32.62
CA ILE A 486 32.23 4.36 33.99
C ILE A 486 33.32 4.98 34.90
N ASN A 487 34.60 4.62 34.74
CA ASN A 487 35.60 5.07 35.72
C ASN A 487 36.08 6.53 35.60
N PHE A 488 35.83 7.24 34.50
CA PHE A 488 36.23 8.65 34.35
C PHE A 488 35.04 9.63 34.49
N ILE A 489 33.81 9.16 34.22
CA ILE A 489 32.60 9.99 34.25
C ILE A 489 31.88 9.93 35.62
N GLU A 490 32.01 8.84 36.37
CA GLU A 490 31.42 8.72 37.73
C GLU A 490 32.00 9.74 38.73
N GLN A 491 33.28 10.09 38.62
CA GLN A 491 33.90 11.08 39.50
C GLN A 491 33.49 12.53 39.18
N LEU A 492 33.20 12.82 37.90
CA LEU A 492 32.78 14.15 37.44
C LEU A 492 31.30 14.45 37.77
N SER A 493 30.41 13.46 37.66
CA SER A 493 28.98 13.64 37.97
C SER A 493 28.74 13.83 39.48
N TYR A 494 29.43 13.05 40.31
CA TYR A 494 29.39 13.15 41.76
C TYR A 494 29.87 14.54 42.26
N HIS A 495 30.98 15.04 41.72
CA HIS A 495 31.51 16.35 42.10
C HIS A 495 30.59 17.51 41.67
N GLN A 496 29.97 17.43 40.49
CA GLN A 496 29.04 18.45 39.99
C GLN A 496 27.74 18.52 40.80
N ILE A 497 27.16 17.37 41.16
CA ILE A 497 25.95 17.31 41.99
C ILE A 497 26.23 17.85 43.39
N ARG A 498 27.34 17.42 44.01
CA ARG A 498 27.77 17.89 45.34
C ARG A 498 28.10 19.38 45.38
N THR A 499 28.67 19.92 44.29
CA THR A 499 28.97 21.36 44.16
C THR A 499 27.70 22.19 44.03
N GLN A 500 26.65 21.69 43.37
CA GLN A 500 25.37 22.38 43.25
C GLN A 500 24.56 22.33 44.55
N LEU A 501 24.57 21.19 45.25
CA LEU A 501 23.94 21.05 46.57
C LEU A 501 24.60 21.94 47.63
N LYS A 502 25.93 22.08 47.62
CA LYS A 502 26.66 23.01 48.49
C LYS A 502 26.42 24.49 48.16
N LYS A 503 25.93 24.83 46.95
CA LYS A 503 25.94 26.21 46.43
C LYS A 503 24.72 27.08 46.72
N ARG A 504 23.63 26.61 47.35
CA ARG A 504 22.70 27.39 48.21
C ARG A 504 21.33 26.72 48.42
N GLN A 505 20.78 27.05 49.60
CA GLN A 505 19.43 26.87 50.09
C GLN A 505 18.34 26.98 49.01
N LEU A 506 17.41 26.04 49.04
CA LEU A 506 16.26 25.95 48.14
C LEU A 506 15.23 27.03 48.49
N ASP A 507 15.04 28.00 47.60
CA ASP A 507 13.99 29.00 47.68
C ASP A 507 13.17 29.12 46.38
N SER A 508 12.13 29.94 46.45
CA SER A 508 10.76 29.69 45.97
C SER A 508 10.48 29.81 44.47
N ASN A 509 11.46 30.07 43.60
CA ASN A 509 11.18 30.42 42.20
C ASN A 509 11.95 29.62 41.12
N GLY A 510 12.01 28.29 41.26
CA GLY A 510 12.14 27.42 40.06
C GLY A 510 13.38 26.54 39.90
N LYS A 511 14.15 26.24 40.95
CA LYS A 511 15.28 25.28 40.86
C LYS A 511 14.94 23.81 41.10
N LYS A 512 13.80 23.51 41.72
CA LYS A 512 13.34 22.14 42.00
C LYS A 512 13.11 21.27 40.73
N PRO A 513 12.46 21.78 39.67
CA PRO A 513 12.22 20.99 38.45
C PRO A 513 13.50 20.75 37.64
N GLU A 514 14.46 21.69 37.68
CA GLU A 514 15.72 21.61 36.95
C GLU A 514 16.62 20.49 37.50
N LEU A 515 16.63 20.34 38.84
CA LEU A 515 17.38 19.29 39.53
C LEU A 515 16.81 17.90 39.20
N VAL A 516 15.48 17.75 39.21
CA VAL A 516 14.80 16.49 38.89
C VAL A 516 14.96 16.13 37.42
N LYS A 517 14.89 17.10 36.50
CA LYS A 517 15.21 16.89 35.07
C LYS A 517 16.65 16.46 34.87
N ARG A 518 17.60 17.04 35.60
CA ARG A 518 19.03 16.66 35.54
C ARG A 518 19.29 15.29 36.14
N PHE A 519 18.65 14.94 37.26
CA PHE A 519 18.72 13.61 37.85
C PHE A 519 18.16 12.57 36.89
N LYS A 520 16.98 12.82 36.33
CA LYS A 520 16.33 11.97 35.32
C LYS A 520 17.25 11.75 34.12
N ARG A 521 17.84 12.82 33.59
CA ARG A 521 18.80 12.75 32.47
C ARG A 521 20.07 12.00 32.85
N ALA A 522 20.57 12.13 34.07
CA ALA A 522 21.77 11.45 34.55
C ALA A 522 21.53 9.94 34.77
N TYR A 523 20.36 9.57 35.31
CA TYR A 523 19.94 8.18 35.45
C TYR A 523 19.67 7.52 34.09
N GLU A 524 18.94 8.21 33.19
CA GLU A 524 18.62 7.73 31.83
C GLU A 524 19.85 7.60 30.92
N THR A 525 20.97 8.22 31.28
CA THR A 525 22.25 8.14 30.55
C THR A 525 23.28 7.24 31.23
N GLU A 526 22.85 6.38 32.17
CA GLU A 526 23.69 5.40 32.91
C GLU A 526 24.84 6.02 33.73
N ARG A 527 24.80 7.33 34.02
CA ARG A 527 25.87 8.05 34.74
C ARG A 527 25.83 7.91 36.27
N LEU A 528 24.84 7.19 36.82
CA LEU A 528 24.62 7.00 38.25
C LEU A 528 24.38 5.50 38.52
N ASN A 529 25.31 4.84 39.23
CA ASN A 529 25.15 3.45 39.64
C ASN A 529 24.35 3.31 40.97
N GLN A 530 23.89 2.09 41.26
CA GLN A 530 22.97 1.78 42.36
C GLN A 530 23.53 2.06 43.77
N SER A 531 24.84 1.95 43.99
CA SER A 531 25.47 2.25 45.30
C SER A 531 25.69 3.75 45.53
N THR A 532 25.96 4.50 44.45
CA THR A 532 26.14 5.97 44.47
C THR A 532 24.82 6.69 44.70
N ILE A 533 23.73 6.12 44.19
CA ILE A 533 22.35 6.57 44.47
C ILE A 533 22.13 6.54 45.99
N CYS A 534 22.28 5.40 46.66
CA CYS A 534 21.98 5.25 48.10
C CYS A 534 22.65 6.30 49.02
N THR A 535 23.89 6.70 48.74
CA THR A 535 24.64 7.68 49.54
C THR A 535 24.29 9.15 49.24
N CYS A 536 23.65 9.45 48.11
CA CYS A 536 23.25 10.82 47.74
C CYS A 536 21.86 11.22 48.25
N PHE A 537 21.00 10.27 48.63
CA PHE A 537 19.61 10.55 49.01
C PHE A 537 19.42 11.00 50.45
N ASP A 538 20.36 10.71 51.35
CA ASP A 538 20.23 11.05 52.78
C ASP A 538 20.23 12.57 53.01
N ASP A 539 20.87 13.34 52.13
CA ASP A 539 21.01 14.80 52.21
C ASP A 539 19.91 15.57 51.44
N LEU A 540 18.98 14.90 50.76
CA LEU A 540 17.93 15.56 49.96
C LEU A 540 16.70 15.96 50.80
N PRO A 541 16.03 17.10 50.51
CA PRO A 541 14.73 17.42 51.11
C PRO A 541 13.62 16.46 50.69
N ASN A 542 12.64 16.26 51.58
CA ASN A 542 11.57 15.27 51.41
C ASN A 542 10.78 15.44 50.11
N GLU A 543 10.56 16.68 49.64
CA GLU A 543 9.75 16.90 48.44
C GLU A 543 10.50 16.58 47.13
N ILE A 544 11.83 16.67 47.12
CA ILE A 544 12.67 16.26 45.98
C ILE A 544 12.85 14.74 45.98
N TYR A 545 13.01 14.16 47.17
CA TYR A 545 13.07 12.71 47.36
C TYR A 545 11.81 12.04 46.78
N ARG A 546 10.61 12.58 47.05
CA ARG A 546 9.34 12.06 46.51
C ARG A 546 9.28 12.03 44.98
N GLU A 547 9.64 13.13 44.32
CA GLU A 547 9.58 13.22 42.84
C GLU A 547 10.58 12.27 42.14
N ILE A 548 11.76 12.07 42.74
CA ILE A 548 12.75 11.13 42.21
C ILE A 548 12.33 9.67 42.47
N PHE A 549 11.72 9.43 43.62
CA PHE A 549 11.27 8.11 44.01
C PHE A 549 10.16 7.56 43.11
N ASP A 550 9.19 8.39 42.71
CA ASP A 550 8.14 8.04 41.74
C ASP A 550 8.70 7.57 40.39
N TYR A 551 9.87 8.07 40.02
CA TYR A 551 10.55 7.68 38.79
C TYR A 551 11.25 6.32 38.94
N LEU A 552 11.95 6.07 40.06
CA LEU A 552 12.66 4.81 40.32
C LEU A 552 11.72 3.59 40.48
N CYS A 553 10.52 3.80 41.04
CA CYS A 553 9.52 2.74 41.22
C CYS A 553 8.89 2.23 39.92
N THR A 554 9.16 2.85 38.77
CA THR A 554 8.76 2.32 37.47
C THR A 554 9.68 1.23 36.91
N TRP A 555 10.82 0.94 37.57
CA TRP A 555 11.91 0.09 37.05
C TRP A 555 12.47 -1.00 38.02
N ASP A 556 11.64 -1.57 38.93
CA ASP A 556 12.01 -2.75 39.76
C ASP A 556 13.31 -2.60 40.62
N ILE A 557 13.37 -1.64 41.56
CA ILE A 557 14.41 -1.56 42.62
C ILE A 557 13.78 -1.23 43.98
N ILE A 558 13.23 -2.22 44.69
CA ILE A 558 12.61 -2.00 46.02
C ILE A 558 13.39 -2.71 47.14
N HIS A 559 13.95 -3.89 46.86
CA HIS A 559 14.69 -4.68 47.86
C HIS A 559 15.89 -3.93 48.46
N SER A 560 16.66 -3.23 47.62
CA SER A 560 17.88 -2.57 48.08
C SER A 560 17.60 -1.34 48.94
N PHE A 561 16.47 -0.64 48.75
CA PHE A 561 16.15 0.58 49.49
C PHE A 561 15.52 0.31 50.86
N SER A 562 14.71 -0.75 51.00
CA SER A 562 14.10 -1.12 52.28
C SER A 562 15.12 -1.58 53.31
N ASP A 563 16.17 -2.26 52.85
CA ASP A 563 17.20 -2.86 53.70
C ASP A 563 18.30 -1.84 54.05
N LEU A 564 18.41 -0.72 53.31
CA LEU A 564 19.51 0.24 53.44
C LEU A 564 19.11 1.63 53.95
N ASN A 565 17.83 2.02 53.98
CA ASN A 565 17.45 3.41 54.34
C ASN A 565 16.27 3.52 55.33
N HIS A 566 16.52 4.09 56.51
CA HIS A 566 15.51 4.32 57.56
C HIS A 566 14.51 5.44 57.19
N ARG A 567 14.92 6.45 56.42
CA ARG A 567 14.09 7.58 55.98
C ARG A 567 13.10 7.17 54.89
N PHE A 568 13.49 6.22 54.03
CA PHE A 568 12.59 5.54 53.10
C PHE A 568 11.40 4.90 53.81
N ASN A 569 11.64 4.18 54.91
CA ASN A 569 10.58 3.54 55.71
C ASN A 569 9.62 4.54 56.40
N GLN A 570 10.03 5.80 56.62
CA GLN A 570 9.16 6.87 57.13
C GLN A 570 8.34 7.51 56.00
N ILE A 571 8.95 7.87 54.89
CA ILE A 571 8.28 8.55 53.76
C ILE A 571 7.25 7.64 53.08
N VAL A 572 7.52 6.34 52.97
CA VAL A 572 6.59 5.35 52.40
C VAL A 572 5.27 5.24 53.16
N LYS A 573 5.21 5.63 54.44
CA LYS A 573 3.97 5.67 55.21
C LYS A 573 3.06 6.85 54.82
N ASP A 574 3.65 7.91 54.28
CA ASP A 574 3.00 9.20 54.03
C ASP A 574 2.74 9.49 52.54
N VAL A 575 3.10 8.57 51.62
CA VAL A 575 3.07 8.81 50.18
C VAL A 575 2.37 7.69 49.39
N PRO A 576 1.42 8.04 48.51
CA PRO A 576 0.83 7.10 47.56
C PRO A 576 1.84 6.63 46.47
N MET A 577 2.36 5.39 46.52
CA MET A 577 3.32 4.80 45.54
C MET A 577 2.73 4.00 44.34
N LYS A 578 3.28 4.11 43.12
CA LYS A 578 2.89 3.26 41.96
C LYS A 578 3.86 2.08 41.76
N PHE A 579 3.38 0.87 41.46
CA PHE A 579 4.23 -0.32 41.26
C PHE A 579 4.05 -0.96 39.86
N LYS A 580 5.13 -1.32 39.18
CA LYS A 580 5.09 -2.18 37.97
C LYS A 580 6.05 -3.35 38.19
N PHE A 581 5.57 -4.57 38.04
CA PHE A 581 6.33 -5.78 38.32
C PHE A 581 6.48 -6.64 37.05
N ASN A 582 7.72 -6.99 36.69
CA ASN A 582 8.02 -7.94 35.61
C ASN A 582 8.57 -9.27 36.21
N THR A 583 8.06 -10.43 35.78
CA THR A 583 8.21 -11.69 36.55
C THR A 583 9.31 -12.62 36.02
N SER A 584 10.32 -12.89 36.84
CA SER A 584 11.23 -14.05 36.67
C SER A 584 11.49 -14.84 37.97
N ASN A 585 11.14 -14.35 39.17
CA ASN A 585 11.46 -15.07 40.42
C ASN A 585 10.36 -15.02 41.52
N LYS A 586 9.31 -15.82 41.36
CA LYS A 586 8.07 -15.83 42.17
C LYS A 586 8.29 -15.92 43.71
N THR A 587 9.25 -16.71 44.18
CA THR A 587 9.42 -17.02 45.61
C THR A 587 10.09 -15.89 46.40
N LYS A 588 11.03 -15.17 45.78
CA LYS A 588 11.77 -14.06 46.42
C LYS A 588 10.89 -12.83 46.62
N TYR A 589 9.99 -12.53 45.67
CA TYR A 589 9.04 -11.41 45.76
C TYR A 589 7.96 -11.62 46.83
N MET A 590 7.50 -12.86 47.03
CA MET A 590 6.44 -13.16 48.00
C MET A 590 6.82 -12.88 49.45
N ARG A 591 8.10 -13.02 49.81
CA ARG A 591 8.59 -12.67 51.16
C ARG A 591 8.51 -11.16 51.42
N THR A 592 8.89 -10.37 50.43
CA THR A 592 8.95 -8.90 50.53
C THR A 592 7.57 -8.27 50.47
N LEU A 593 6.71 -8.76 49.58
CA LEU A 593 5.31 -8.33 49.51
C LEU A 593 4.60 -8.58 50.85
N LYS A 594 4.78 -9.74 51.49
CA LYS A 594 4.22 -10.02 52.83
C LYS A 594 4.68 -9.04 53.93
N SER A 595 5.86 -8.44 53.80
CA SER A 595 6.41 -7.50 54.79
C SER A 595 5.97 -6.03 54.60
N ILE A 596 5.67 -5.63 53.36
CA ILE A 596 5.35 -4.24 52.99
C ILE A 596 3.83 -4.03 52.85
N ILE A 597 3.12 -5.00 52.29
CA ILE A 597 1.70 -4.90 51.92
C ILE A 597 0.76 -4.55 53.10
N PRO A 598 0.88 -5.15 54.31
CA PRO A 598 -0.02 -4.83 55.43
C PRO A 598 -0.05 -3.34 55.84
N LYS A 599 1.01 -2.59 55.55
CA LYS A 599 1.11 -1.15 55.87
C LYS A 599 0.47 -0.24 54.83
N TRP A 600 0.17 -0.75 53.64
CA TRP A 600 -0.21 0.05 52.47
C TRP A 600 -1.66 -0.18 52.00
N ILE A 601 -2.22 -1.36 52.29
CA ILE A 601 -3.57 -1.79 51.88
C ILE A 601 -4.70 -0.80 52.20
N PRO A 602 -4.73 -0.11 53.37
CA PRO A 602 -5.79 0.85 53.65
C PRO A 602 -5.79 2.06 52.70
N GLN A 603 -4.72 2.32 51.95
CA GLN A 603 -4.62 3.49 51.06
C GLN A 603 -4.90 3.14 49.58
N VAL A 604 -5.13 1.86 49.24
CA VAL A 604 -5.29 1.42 47.85
C VAL A 604 -6.72 1.67 47.36
N GLU A 605 -6.91 2.70 46.53
CA GLU A 605 -8.21 3.01 45.92
C GLU A 605 -8.42 2.39 44.52
N CYS A 606 -7.38 2.01 43.80
CA CYS A 606 -7.49 1.34 42.50
C CYS A 606 -6.46 0.22 42.33
N LEU A 607 -6.78 -0.79 41.54
CA LEU A 607 -5.89 -1.90 41.19
C LEU A 607 -6.05 -2.33 39.71
N ASP A 608 -4.95 -2.61 39.01
CA ASP A 608 -4.96 -3.08 37.60
C ASP A 608 -4.08 -4.31 37.41
N LEU A 609 -4.70 -5.49 37.32
CA LEU A 609 -4.06 -6.77 37.10
C LEU A 609 -3.95 -7.06 35.58
N GLY A 610 -3.05 -6.32 34.90
CA GLY A 610 -2.79 -6.48 33.46
C GLY A 610 -1.74 -5.52 32.89
N ARG A 611 -1.35 -5.72 31.61
CA ARG A 611 -0.38 -4.86 30.84
C ARG A 611 -1.04 -3.59 30.23
N SER A 612 -2.03 -3.00 30.90
CA SER A 612 -2.78 -1.84 30.37
C SER A 612 -2.28 -0.51 30.96
N SER A 613 -1.35 0.14 30.27
CA SER A 613 -0.72 1.39 30.68
C SER A 613 -1.60 2.67 30.56
N THR A 614 -2.93 2.61 30.75
CA THR A 614 -3.81 3.72 30.30
C THR A 614 -4.86 4.21 31.29
N VAL A 615 -4.66 4.09 32.61
CA VAL A 615 -5.57 4.72 33.59
C VAL A 615 -4.80 5.79 34.37
N ASP A 616 -4.98 7.06 34.00
CA ASP A 616 -4.19 8.19 34.51
C ASP A 616 -4.37 8.48 36.01
N HIS A 617 -5.39 7.94 36.68
CA HIS A 617 -5.67 8.22 38.10
C HIS A 617 -5.90 6.98 38.97
N CYS A 618 -5.54 5.80 38.46
CA CYS A 618 -5.48 4.61 39.28
C CYS A 618 -4.04 4.25 39.60
N PHE A 619 -3.78 3.82 40.83
CA PHE A 619 -2.53 3.15 41.17
C PHE A 619 -2.36 1.92 40.27
N PRO A 620 -1.41 1.91 39.32
CA PRO A 620 -1.10 0.69 38.63
C PRO A 620 -0.26 -0.13 39.62
N ILE A 621 -0.75 -1.31 39.96
CA ILE A 621 0.13 -2.43 40.32
C ILE A 621 0.07 -3.40 39.15
N SER A 622 0.89 -3.20 38.12
CA SER A 622 0.87 -4.03 36.92
C SER A 622 1.66 -5.32 37.15
N PHE A 623 1.04 -6.48 36.94
CA PHE A 623 1.72 -7.77 36.92
C PHE A 623 1.32 -8.59 35.66
N SER A 624 2.13 -9.58 35.27
CA SER A 624 1.84 -10.51 34.16
C SER A 624 0.85 -11.63 34.54
N SER A 625 -0.10 -11.93 33.65
CA SER A 625 -1.44 -12.50 33.92
C SER A 625 -1.55 -13.90 34.57
N LYS A 626 -0.56 -14.79 34.54
CA LYS A 626 -0.80 -16.20 34.92
C LYS A 626 -0.69 -16.51 36.43
N ILE A 627 0.02 -15.68 37.20
CA ILE A 627 0.36 -15.96 38.61
C ILE A 627 -0.42 -15.06 39.60
N VAL A 628 -1.09 -14.02 39.10
CA VAL A 628 -1.41 -12.82 39.88
C VAL A 628 -2.82 -12.83 40.41
N ILE A 629 -3.77 -13.41 39.67
CA ILE A 629 -5.17 -13.46 40.11
C ILE A 629 -5.28 -14.36 41.35
N ASP A 630 -4.61 -15.52 41.34
CA ASP A 630 -4.53 -16.41 42.51
C ASP A 630 -3.87 -15.70 43.70
N LEU A 631 -2.87 -14.86 43.44
CA LEU A 631 -2.17 -14.05 44.44
C LEU A 631 -3.09 -12.98 45.03
N PHE A 632 -3.90 -12.32 44.21
CA PHE A 632 -4.89 -11.34 44.65
C PHE A 632 -5.98 -11.99 45.49
N THR A 633 -6.52 -13.13 45.06
CA THR A 633 -7.51 -13.90 45.82
C THR A 633 -6.95 -14.34 47.18
N GLN A 634 -5.69 -14.80 47.23
CA GLN A 634 -5.00 -15.08 48.48
C GLN A 634 -4.83 -13.81 49.33
N LEU A 635 -4.33 -12.70 48.78
CA LEU A 635 -4.14 -11.45 49.52
C LEU A 635 -5.45 -10.86 50.06
N TYR A 636 -6.55 -10.98 49.32
CA TYR A 636 -7.87 -10.55 49.75
C TYR A 636 -8.33 -11.30 51.01
N SER A 637 -8.13 -12.64 51.05
CA SER A 637 -8.47 -13.46 52.22
C SER A 637 -7.76 -13.03 53.51
N PHE A 638 -6.59 -12.38 53.41
CA PHE A 638 -5.84 -11.88 54.55
C PHE A 638 -6.18 -10.43 54.96
N THR A 639 -6.69 -9.59 54.05
CA THR A 639 -6.61 -8.13 54.23
C THR A 639 -7.81 -7.29 53.75
N GLN A 640 -8.76 -7.91 53.02
CA GLN A 640 -10.08 -7.37 52.66
C GLN A 640 -10.18 -6.06 51.84
N PHE A 641 -9.08 -5.36 51.53
CA PHE A 641 -9.03 -4.17 50.64
C PHE A 641 -10.21 -3.17 50.81
N PRO A 642 -10.37 -2.55 51.99
CA PRO A 642 -11.60 -1.81 52.36
C PRO A 642 -11.86 -0.56 51.51
N ASN A 643 -10.82 0.06 50.94
CA ASN A 643 -10.92 1.31 50.18
C ASN A 643 -10.83 1.13 48.66
N LEU A 644 -10.83 -0.11 48.16
CA LEU A 644 -10.67 -0.38 46.73
C LEU A 644 -11.93 0.02 45.95
N ARG A 645 -11.80 1.05 45.11
CA ARG A 645 -12.85 1.63 44.26
C ARG A 645 -12.79 1.19 42.81
N CYS A 646 -11.63 0.84 42.27
CA CYS A 646 -11.48 0.38 40.89
C CYS A 646 -10.65 -0.90 40.78
N LEU A 647 -11.07 -1.84 39.93
CA LEU A 647 -10.34 -3.06 39.60
C LEU A 647 -10.32 -3.27 38.08
N SER A 648 -9.15 -3.53 37.50
CA SER A 648 -8.98 -3.84 36.07
C SER A 648 -8.27 -5.18 35.89
N LEU A 649 -8.69 -5.99 34.91
CA LEU A 649 -8.16 -7.33 34.62
C LEU A 649 -7.91 -7.49 33.13
N THR A 650 -6.75 -8.05 32.77
CA THR A 650 -6.42 -8.38 31.37
C THR A 650 -6.18 -9.88 31.18
N SER A 651 -6.99 -10.48 30.32
CA SER A 651 -6.97 -11.87 29.85
C SER A 651 -7.06 -12.91 30.97
N PRO A 652 -8.07 -12.81 31.87
CA PRO A 652 -8.27 -13.81 32.92
C PRO A 652 -8.83 -15.11 32.33
N THR A 653 -8.43 -16.27 32.87
CA THR A 653 -9.06 -17.55 32.53
C THR A 653 -10.47 -17.64 33.12
N SER A 654 -11.31 -18.57 32.61
CA SER A 654 -12.65 -18.79 33.16
C SER A 654 -12.64 -19.12 34.66
N GLU A 655 -11.72 -19.99 35.08
CA GLU A 655 -11.52 -20.39 36.48
C GLU A 655 -11.08 -19.22 37.38
N GLN A 656 -10.22 -18.36 36.84
CA GLN A 656 -9.76 -17.14 37.53
C GLN A 656 -10.88 -16.11 37.69
N LEU A 657 -11.70 -15.92 36.65
CA LEU A 657 -12.88 -15.07 36.73
C LEU A 657 -13.88 -15.60 37.78
N GLU A 658 -14.18 -16.91 37.77
CA GLU A 658 -15.09 -17.52 38.75
C GLU A 658 -14.62 -17.30 40.19
N SER A 659 -13.33 -17.56 40.47
CA SER A 659 -12.74 -17.35 41.79
C SER A 659 -12.78 -15.87 42.22
N LEU A 660 -12.55 -14.98 41.26
CA LEU A 660 -12.50 -13.55 41.52
C LEU A 660 -13.89 -12.94 41.71
N PHE A 661 -14.93 -13.43 41.04
CA PHE A 661 -16.29 -12.92 41.23
C PHE A 661 -16.76 -13.07 42.68
N VAL A 662 -16.37 -14.17 43.35
CA VAL A 662 -16.61 -14.40 44.79
C VAL A 662 -15.92 -13.35 45.67
N VAL A 663 -14.74 -12.88 45.27
CA VAL A 663 -14.01 -11.82 45.97
C VAL A 663 -14.62 -10.45 45.69
N ILE A 664 -14.93 -10.16 44.42
CA ILE A 664 -15.45 -8.86 43.96
C ILE A 664 -16.84 -8.59 44.57
N SER A 665 -17.69 -9.60 44.72
CA SER A 665 -19.01 -9.44 45.34
C SER A 665 -18.93 -8.95 46.78
N ASN A 666 -17.80 -9.20 47.45
CA ASN A 666 -17.54 -8.84 48.84
C ASN A 666 -16.67 -7.57 49.00
N LEU A 667 -16.45 -6.80 47.91
CA LEU A 667 -15.77 -5.50 47.96
C LEU A 667 -16.79 -4.35 48.04
N PRO A 668 -17.09 -3.80 49.23
CA PRO A 668 -18.18 -2.82 49.41
C PRO A 668 -17.90 -1.48 48.71
N SER A 669 -16.63 -1.10 48.61
CA SER A 669 -16.19 0.18 48.04
C SER A 669 -16.01 0.16 46.53
N LEU A 670 -16.15 -1.00 45.87
CA LEU A 670 -15.88 -1.11 44.44
C LEU A 670 -16.95 -0.36 43.63
N ARG A 671 -16.48 0.58 42.80
CA ARG A 671 -17.28 1.42 41.89
C ARG A 671 -16.98 1.15 40.42
N THR A 672 -15.79 0.65 40.09
CA THR A 672 -15.41 0.40 38.69
C THR A 672 -14.76 -0.97 38.54
N LEU A 673 -15.28 -1.78 37.61
CA LEU A 673 -14.67 -3.04 37.20
C LEU A 673 -14.37 -3.00 35.70
N ARG A 674 -13.14 -3.34 35.29
CA ARG A 674 -12.72 -3.41 33.89
C ARG A 674 -12.21 -4.81 33.56
N LEU A 675 -12.75 -5.42 32.51
CA LEU A 675 -12.39 -6.77 32.03
C LEU A 675 -11.94 -6.68 30.57
N ILE A 676 -10.76 -7.19 30.26
CA ILE A 676 -10.17 -7.13 28.91
C ILE A 676 -9.77 -8.54 28.46
N GLU A 677 -10.47 -9.15 27.49
CA GLU A 677 -10.12 -10.44 26.89
C GLU A 677 -9.26 -10.21 25.64
N ASN A 678 -7.99 -10.65 25.65
CA ASN A 678 -7.12 -10.63 24.47
C ASN A 678 -6.86 -12.07 24.04
N ASN A 679 -7.69 -12.63 23.17
CA ASN A 679 -7.35 -13.90 22.51
C ASN A 679 -6.47 -13.60 21.29
N SER A 680 -5.28 -14.20 21.23
CA SER A 680 -4.50 -14.30 20.00
C SER A 680 -5.25 -15.21 19.03
N CYS A 681 -5.97 -14.64 18.06
CA CYS A 681 -6.41 -15.40 16.91
C CYS A 681 -5.19 -15.60 16.00
N ASP A 682 -4.67 -16.82 15.96
CA ASP A 682 -3.70 -17.26 14.96
C ASP A 682 -4.36 -17.19 13.57
N SER A 683 -4.06 -16.14 12.82
CA SER A 683 -3.97 -16.15 11.35
C SER A 683 -3.46 -14.80 10.87
N GLN A 684 -2.63 -14.89 9.83
CA GLN A 684 -1.80 -13.83 9.27
C GLN A 684 -2.61 -12.57 8.93
N ASN A 685 -1.96 -11.40 9.13
CA ASN A 685 -2.45 -10.04 8.87
C ASN A 685 -3.47 -9.45 9.84
N GLN A 686 -3.09 -9.17 11.10
CA GLN A 686 -3.89 -8.26 11.94
C GLN A 686 -3.08 -7.22 12.72
N THR A 687 -3.37 -5.96 12.42
CA THR A 687 -2.95 -4.76 13.14
C THR A 687 -3.56 -4.75 14.55
N VAL A 688 -2.72 -4.95 15.57
CA VAL A 688 -3.06 -4.68 16.97
C VAL A 688 -3.08 -3.17 17.18
N CYS A 689 -4.27 -2.55 17.08
CA CYS A 689 -4.44 -1.16 17.48
C CYS A 689 -5.13 -1.07 18.86
N LYS A 690 -4.31 -0.74 19.86
CA LYS A 690 -4.66 -0.37 21.22
C LYS A 690 -5.01 1.12 21.23
N LEU A 691 -6.26 1.51 21.53
CA LEU A 691 -6.50 2.73 22.31
C LEU A 691 -7.88 2.77 22.98
N THR A 692 -7.82 2.93 24.30
CA THR A 692 -8.91 3.18 25.23
C THR A 692 -9.15 4.69 25.35
N LEU A 693 -10.41 5.13 25.30
CA LEU A 693 -10.97 6.20 26.14
C LEU A 693 -12.47 6.34 25.82
N ALA A 694 -13.29 5.72 26.68
CA ALA A 694 -14.67 6.12 26.86
C ALA A 694 -14.72 7.57 27.33
N ASN A 695 -15.74 8.28 26.90
CA ASN A 695 -15.96 9.71 27.09
C ASN A 695 -15.53 10.21 28.48
N ARG A 696 -14.44 10.99 28.55
CA ARG A 696 -13.90 11.66 29.76
C ARG A 696 -14.94 12.54 30.48
N ARG A 697 -16.11 12.80 29.89
CA ARG A 697 -17.07 13.81 30.35
C ARG A 697 -18.23 13.29 31.22
N GLN A 698 -18.57 12.00 31.22
CA GLN A 698 -19.73 11.54 32.01
C GLN A 698 -19.40 10.84 33.33
N CYS A 699 -18.26 10.14 33.46
CA CYS A 699 -17.93 9.42 34.70
C CYS A 699 -17.45 10.32 35.85
N ILE A 700 -17.13 11.59 35.60
CA ILE A 700 -16.52 12.47 36.63
C ILE A 700 -17.56 13.14 37.53
N ASN A 701 -18.83 13.20 37.10
CA ASN A 701 -19.82 14.02 37.80
C ASN A 701 -20.75 13.26 38.76
N ASN A 702 -20.68 11.92 38.84
CA ASN A 702 -21.60 11.19 39.72
C ASN A 702 -20.90 10.07 40.51
N ARG A 703 -20.33 10.43 41.67
CA ARG A 703 -19.51 9.56 42.55
C ARG A 703 -20.26 8.36 43.17
N ASN A 704 -21.57 8.26 42.94
CA ASN A 704 -22.44 7.29 43.59
C ASN A 704 -22.76 6.04 42.74
N HIS A 705 -22.34 5.97 41.47
CA HIS A 705 -22.71 4.87 40.58
C HIS A 705 -21.63 3.80 40.38
N LYS A 706 -22.05 2.56 40.17
CA LYS A 706 -21.19 1.41 39.79
C LYS A 706 -21.11 1.26 38.27
N HIS A 707 -19.90 1.19 37.74
CA HIS A 707 -19.60 1.10 36.31
C HIS A 707 -18.86 -0.21 35.97
N LEU A 708 -19.26 -0.86 34.89
CA LEU A 708 -18.60 -2.06 34.35
C LEU A 708 -18.12 -1.81 32.91
N PHE A 709 -16.84 -2.06 32.65
CA PHE A 709 -16.23 -1.93 31.33
C PHE A 709 -15.76 -3.30 30.84
N ILE A 710 -16.24 -3.72 29.66
CA ILE A 710 -15.89 -5.02 29.08
C ILE A 710 -15.30 -4.81 27.70
N GLU A 711 -14.15 -5.40 27.45
CA GLU A 711 -13.50 -5.46 26.16
C GLU A 711 -13.25 -6.92 25.79
N THR A 712 -13.83 -7.38 24.68
CA THR A 712 -13.81 -8.80 24.29
C THR A 712 -13.78 -9.00 22.78
N ASN A 713 -13.31 -10.17 22.34
CA ASN A 713 -13.34 -10.66 20.97
C ASN A 713 -13.99 -12.06 20.92
N PRO A 714 -14.47 -12.54 19.75
CA PRO A 714 -14.93 -13.91 19.61
C PRO A 714 -13.87 -14.91 20.12
N PRO A 715 -14.25 -15.96 20.88
CA PRO A 715 -15.61 -16.47 21.09
C PRO A 715 -16.41 -15.90 22.28
N PHE A 716 -16.17 -14.66 22.73
CA PHE A 716 -17.00 -13.96 23.74
C PHE A 716 -17.09 -14.63 25.13
N ASN A 717 -16.05 -15.35 25.55
CA ASN A 717 -16.08 -16.14 26.79
C ASN A 717 -16.36 -15.29 28.03
N THR A 718 -15.81 -14.07 28.08
CA THR A 718 -16.04 -13.13 29.18
C THR A 718 -17.53 -12.80 29.34
N LEU A 719 -18.25 -12.61 28.23
CA LEU A 719 -19.69 -12.32 28.26
C LEU A 719 -20.51 -13.52 28.75
N LEU A 720 -20.15 -14.73 28.33
CA LEU A 720 -20.83 -15.96 28.77
C LEU A 720 -20.67 -16.21 30.28
N LEU A 721 -19.49 -15.94 30.83
CA LEU A 721 -19.24 -16.04 32.28
C LEU A 721 -19.96 -14.94 33.08
N LEU A 722 -19.99 -13.71 32.57
CA LEU A 722 -20.73 -12.62 33.19
C LEU A 722 -22.24 -12.93 33.24
N GLN A 723 -22.79 -13.52 32.18
CA GLN A 723 -24.19 -13.97 32.13
C GLN A 723 -24.51 -14.97 33.27
N LYS A 724 -23.56 -15.84 33.60
CA LYS A 724 -23.69 -16.83 34.69
C LYS A 724 -23.65 -16.20 36.10
N HIS A 725 -22.88 -15.14 36.32
CA HIS A 725 -22.56 -14.64 37.68
C HIS A 725 -23.08 -13.22 38.02
N LEU A 726 -23.18 -12.30 37.07
CA LEU A 726 -23.59 -10.92 37.36
C LEU A 726 -25.09 -10.76 37.54
N SER A 727 -25.90 -11.61 36.91
CA SER A 727 -27.36 -11.56 37.02
C SER A 727 -27.87 -11.81 38.44
N THR A 728 -27.05 -12.38 39.33
CA THR A 728 -27.46 -12.80 40.68
C THR A 728 -26.72 -12.14 41.84
N GLN A 729 -25.50 -11.60 41.65
CA GLN A 729 -24.65 -11.16 42.77
C GLN A 729 -24.17 -9.70 42.75
N MET A 730 -24.22 -8.98 41.61
CA MET A 730 -23.73 -7.59 41.54
C MET A 730 -24.53 -6.74 40.55
N LYS A 731 -25.18 -5.68 41.04
CA LYS A 731 -25.87 -4.68 40.21
C LYS A 731 -24.91 -3.54 39.84
N PHE A 732 -24.71 -3.30 38.55
CA PHE A 732 -24.00 -2.14 38.00
C PHE A 732 -25.02 -1.15 37.41
N ASP A 733 -24.83 0.14 37.63
CA ASP A 733 -25.76 1.18 37.17
C ASP A 733 -25.56 1.50 35.68
N SER A 734 -24.35 1.26 35.14
CA SER A 734 -24.08 1.39 33.71
C SER A 734 -22.99 0.42 33.27
N ILE A 735 -23.19 -0.13 32.08
CA ILE A 735 -22.28 -1.09 31.46
C ILE A 735 -21.86 -0.57 30.09
N GLN A 736 -20.55 -0.59 29.87
CA GLN A 736 -19.93 -0.26 28.60
C GLN A 736 -19.32 -1.52 27.97
N LEU A 737 -19.74 -1.81 26.73
CA LEU A 737 -19.27 -2.95 25.97
C LEU A 737 -18.43 -2.51 24.77
N ASN A 738 -17.23 -3.06 24.65
CA ASN A 738 -16.37 -2.89 23.49
C ASN A 738 -16.09 -4.25 22.86
N ILE A 739 -16.58 -4.45 21.64
CA ILE A 739 -16.41 -5.68 20.86
C ILE A 739 -15.40 -5.41 19.74
N ARG A 740 -14.38 -6.25 19.66
CA ARG A 740 -13.42 -6.25 18.56
C ARG A 740 -13.73 -7.38 17.60
N CYS A 741 -14.01 -7.04 16.34
CA CYS A 741 -14.21 -8.00 15.25
C CYS A 741 -12.89 -8.19 14.48
N GLY A 742 -12.65 -9.38 13.95
CA GLY A 742 -11.52 -9.70 13.06
C GLY A 742 -11.98 -10.01 11.64
N LEU A 743 -11.03 -10.27 10.73
CA LEU A 743 -11.22 -10.56 9.29
C LEU A 743 -12.23 -11.68 8.96
N TYR A 744 -12.53 -12.56 9.92
CA TYR A 744 -13.36 -13.75 9.74
C TYR A 744 -14.50 -13.82 10.77
N PHE A 745 -15.31 -12.76 10.83
CA PHE A 745 -16.46 -12.70 11.72
C PHE A 745 -17.67 -13.46 11.13
N TYR A 746 -17.82 -14.74 11.49
CA TYR A 746 -18.93 -15.57 11.02
C TYR A 746 -20.17 -15.49 11.94
N PRO A 747 -21.41 -15.50 11.40
CA PRO A 747 -22.64 -15.58 12.19
C PRO A 747 -22.69 -16.75 13.18
N GLN A 748 -21.95 -17.83 12.90
CA GLN A 748 -21.87 -19.02 13.74
C GLN A 748 -21.23 -18.75 15.11
N ALA A 749 -20.33 -17.75 15.22
CA ALA A 749 -19.71 -17.34 16.48
C ALA A 749 -20.70 -16.69 17.46
N LEU A 750 -21.87 -16.25 16.97
CA LEU A 750 -22.95 -15.66 17.77
C LEU A 750 -23.97 -16.68 18.28
N ARG A 751 -23.91 -17.93 17.81
CA ARG A 751 -24.82 -19.02 18.23
C ARG A 751 -24.75 -19.38 19.73
N PRO A 752 -23.60 -19.33 20.43
CA PRO A 752 -23.53 -19.68 21.84
C PRO A 752 -24.22 -18.68 22.78
N ILE A 753 -24.47 -17.45 22.33
CA ILE A 753 -25.05 -16.38 23.15
C ILE A 753 -26.57 -16.57 23.22
N LYS A 754 -27.08 -17.13 24.33
CA LYS A 754 -28.52 -17.27 24.58
C LYS A 754 -29.14 -15.92 25.00
N LEU A 755 -29.98 -15.35 24.14
CA LEU A 755 -30.54 -14.00 24.21
C LEU A 755 -31.49 -13.77 25.40
N ASP A 756 -32.35 -14.74 25.74
CA ASP A 756 -33.38 -14.53 26.76
C ASP A 756 -32.80 -14.30 28.17
N SER A 757 -31.60 -14.81 28.44
CA SER A 757 -30.93 -14.69 29.74
C SER A 757 -29.96 -13.50 29.84
N LEU A 758 -29.67 -12.81 28.73
CA LEU A 758 -28.97 -11.52 28.74
C LEU A 758 -29.92 -10.36 29.07
N SER A 759 -31.23 -10.53 28.92
CA SER A 759 -32.28 -9.52 29.19
C SER A 759 -32.11 -8.78 30.54
N SER A 760 -31.68 -9.48 31.59
CA SER A 760 -31.41 -8.91 32.93
C SER A 760 -30.18 -8.00 33.00
N LEU A 761 -29.16 -8.27 32.18
CA LEU A 761 -27.97 -7.43 32.00
C LEU A 761 -28.23 -6.31 30.98
N MET A 762 -29.14 -6.57 30.03
CA MET A 762 -29.45 -5.72 28.88
C MET A 762 -29.99 -4.34 29.25
N SER A 763 -30.75 -4.19 30.34
CA SER A 763 -31.30 -2.88 30.76
C SER A 763 -30.22 -1.84 31.04
N ASN A 764 -28.99 -2.25 31.33
CA ASN A 764 -27.92 -1.36 31.79
C ASN A 764 -26.80 -1.14 30.74
N PHE A 765 -26.92 -1.73 29.54
CA PHE A 765 -26.00 -1.46 28.43
C PHE A 765 -26.36 -0.15 27.74
N LEU A 766 -25.69 0.91 28.14
CA LEU A 766 -25.92 2.25 27.59
C LEU A 766 -24.96 2.59 26.44
N TYR A 767 -23.82 1.90 26.35
CA TYR A 767 -22.79 2.14 25.35
C TYR A 767 -22.30 0.84 24.69
N LEU A 768 -22.26 0.83 23.36
CA LEU A 768 -21.70 -0.25 22.54
C LEU A 768 -20.66 0.32 21.56
N LYS A 769 -19.45 -0.24 21.57
CA LYS A 769 -18.44 0.01 20.53
C LYS A 769 -18.09 -1.27 19.78
N VAL A 770 -18.06 -1.18 18.45
CA VAL A 770 -17.67 -2.27 17.54
C VAL A 770 -16.50 -1.79 16.70
N SER A 771 -15.34 -2.44 16.80
CA SER A 771 -14.11 -1.99 16.10
C SER A 771 -13.52 -3.06 15.18
N ASN A 772 -12.75 -2.63 14.19
CA ASN A 772 -12.02 -3.47 13.22
C ASN A 772 -12.93 -4.38 12.38
N LEU A 773 -14.10 -3.87 11.98
CA LEU A 773 -14.97 -4.57 11.04
C LEU A 773 -14.31 -4.65 9.66
N VAL A 774 -13.95 -5.88 9.26
CA VAL A 774 -13.40 -6.24 7.94
C VAL A 774 -14.20 -7.44 7.42
N GLY A 775 -14.86 -7.31 6.26
CA GLY A 775 -15.68 -8.39 5.66
C GLY A 775 -17.20 -8.12 5.64
N PRO A 776 -18.05 -9.15 5.43
CA PRO A 776 -19.49 -8.99 5.24
C PRO A 776 -20.19 -8.45 6.49
N TYR A 777 -20.86 -7.29 6.34
CA TYR A 777 -21.46 -6.53 7.45
C TYR A 777 -22.66 -7.20 8.13
N GLN A 778 -23.26 -8.24 7.54
CA GLN A 778 -24.48 -8.87 8.06
C GLN A 778 -24.32 -9.36 9.50
N ALA A 779 -23.22 -10.05 9.80
CA ALA A 779 -22.99 -10.55 11.17
C ALA A 779 -22.83 -9.40 12.18
N ALA A 780 -22.26 -8.26 11.76
CA ALA A 780 -22.15 -7.08 12.60
C ALA A 780 -23.49 -6.37 12.81
N PHE A 781 -24.32 -6.31 11.77
CA PHE A 781 -25.71 -5.83 11.87
C PHE A 781 -26.52 -6.73 12.80
N ASP A 782 -26.47 -8.05 12.62
CA ASP A 782 -27.14 -9.03 13.48
C ASP A 782 -26.67 -8.91 14.94
N LEU A 783 -25.42 -8.54 15.18
CA LEU A 783 -24.88 -8.28 16.52
C LEU A 783 -25.43 -6.97 17.10
N ILE A 784 -25.41 -5.86 16.34
CA ILE A 784 -25.88 -4.55 16.82
C ILE A 784 -27.40 -4.57 17.07
N GLN A 785 -28.18 -5.23 16.20
CA GLN A 785 -29.63 -5.41 16.37
C GLN A 785 -29.99 -6.14 17.66
N ARG A 786 -29.06 -6.90 18.25
CA ARG A 786 -29.26 -7.56 19.55
C ARG A 786 -29.12 -6.60 20.74
N PHE A 787 -28.74 -5.34 20.52
CA PHE A 787 -28.63 -4.30 21.56
C PHE A 787 -29.44 -3.04 21.24
N PRO A 788 -30.76 -3.15 20.97
CA PRO A 788 -31.59 -2.01 20.55
C PRO A 788 -31.73 -0.89 21.60
N GLN A 789 -31.42 -1.19 22.87
CA GLN A 789 -31.52 -0.28 24.00
C GLN A 789 -30.31 0.64 24.21
N VAL A 790 -29.27 0.52 23.38
CA VAL A 790 -28.04 1.30 23.50
C VAL A 790 -28.32 2.78 23.23
N HIS A 791 -27.81 3.65 24.11
CA HIS A 791 -27.90 5.11 23.96
C HIS A 791 -26.74 5.67 23.13
N HIS A 792 -25.58 5.01 23.14
CA HIS A 792 -24.40 5.42 22.37
C HIS A 792 -23.79 4.23 21.63
N LEU A 793 -23.82 4.27 20.30
CA LEU A 793 -23.20 3.30 19.41
C LEU A 793 -21.93 3.89 18.78
N SER A 794 -20.81 3.19 18.82
CA SER A 794 -19.56 3.58 18.12
C SER A 794 -19.11 2.45 17.22
N VAL A 795 -18.87 2.71 15.94
CA VAL A 795 -18.48 1.67 14.98
C VAL A 795 -17.24 2.12 14.20
N ARG A 796 -16.23 1.24 14.08
CA ARG A 796 -14.99 1.49 13.32
C ARG A 796 -14.74 0.39 12.29
N THR A 797 -14.52 0.75 11.02
CA THR A 797 -14.32 -0.16 9.89
C THR A 797 -13.16 0.27 8.96
N VAL A 798 -12.56 -0.68 8.24
CA VAL A 798 -11.44 -0.48 7.30
C VAL A 798 -11.85 -0.99 5.90
N ALA A 799 -11.90 -0.08 4.91
CA ALA A 799 -12.13 -0.29 3.46
C ALA A 799 -13.58 -0.37 2.89
N THR A 800 -13.72 0.26 1.71
CA THR A 800 -14.82 0.35 0.71
C THR A 800 -16.25 -0.01 1.13
N SER A 801 -16.88 0.78 2.00
CA SER A 801 -18.31 0.62 2.34
C SER A 801 -19.23 1.55 1.53
N TYR A 802 -19.24 1.45 0.20
CA TYR A 802 -20.22 2.15 -0.66
C TYR A 802 -21.59 1.45 -0.66
N VAL A 803 -21.65 0.14 -0.38
CA VAL A 803 -22.79 -0.69 -0.79
C VAL A 803 -24.01 -0.61 0.14
N ASN A 804 -23.90 -0.13 1.38
CA ASN A 804 -24.93 -0.42 2.40
C ASN A 804 -25.42 0.77 3.26
N GLY A 805 -25.37 2.01 2.74
CA GLY A 805 -25.95 3.17 3.45
C GLY A 805 -27.41 2.96 3.87
N GLN A 806 -28.20 2.23 3.07
CA GLN A 806 -29.57 1.86 3.40
C GLN A 806 -29.65 0.91 4.59
N HIS A 807 -28.82 -0.14 4.65
CA HIS A 807 -28.79 -1.08 5.76
C HIS A 807 -28.38 -0.43 7.09
N TRP A 808 -27.45 0.53 7.06
CA TRP A 808 -27.13 1.32 8.25
C TRP A 808 -28.29 2.22 8.66
N ALA A 809 -28.96 2.89 7.72
CA ALA A 809 -30.16 3.66 8.03
C ALA A 809 -31.27 2.78 8.64
N ASP A 810 -31.52 1.60 8.05
CA ASP A 810 -32.48 0.61 8.54
C ASP A 810 -32.14 0.08 9.93
N LEU A 811 -30.86 -0.19 10.19
CA LEU A 811 -30.37 -0.58 11.51
C LEU A 811 -30.66 0.52 12.54
N LEU A 812 -30.28 1.77 12.25
CA LEU A 812 -30.45 2.88 13.17
C LEU A 812 -31.93 3.21 13.42
N ARG A 813 -32.82 3.01 12.43
CA ARG A 813 -34.28 3.10 12.63
C ARG A 813 -34.77 2.13 13.70
N GLN A 814 -34.21 0.93 13.75
CA GLN A 814 -34.56 -0.12 14.70
C GLN A 814 -33.97 0.11 16.11
N MET A 815 -33.17 1.17 16.31
CA MET A 815 -32.61 1.56 17.62
C MET A 815 -33.30 2.84 18.12
N PRO A 816 -34.45 2.73 18.82
CA PRO A 816 -35.24 3.90 19.25
C PRO A 816 -34.58 4.71 20.37
N ASN A 817 -33.72 4.09 21.17
CA ASN A 817 -33.07 4.73 22.33
C ASN A 817 -31.70 5.36 22.00
N LEU A 818 -31.27 5.26 20.74
CA LEU A 818 -29.95 5.72 20.32
C LEU A 818 -29.89 7.24 20.24
N ASN A 819 -29.12 7.84 21.15
CA ASN A 819 -28.92 9.28 21.27
C ASN A 819 -27.60 9.76 20.66
N GLU A 820 -26.59 8.89 20.55
CA GLU A 820 -25.25 9.22 20.03
C GLU A 820 -24.74 8.07 19.13
N PHE A 821 -24.23 8.41 17.93
CA PHE A 821 -23.67 7.43 17.00
C PHE A 821 -22.34 7.94 16.44
N ASP A 822 -21.24 7.28 16.79
CA ASP A 822 -19.92 7.52 16.21
C ASP A 822 -19.64 6.51 15.09
N PHE A 823 -19.29 6.98 13.90
CA PHE A 823 -18.95 6.11 12.77
C PHE A 823 -17.59 6.45 12.18
N ASP A 824 -16.58 5.65 12.48
CA ASP A 824 -15.21 5.77 12.00
C ASP A 824 -15.02 4.89 10.73
N ILE A 825 -14.83 5.51 9.57
CA ILE A 825 -14.49 4.82 8.30
C ILE A 825 -13.10 5.26 7.85
N ALA A 826 -12.28 4.31 7.40
CA ALA A 826 -11.08 4.61 6.60
C ALA A 826 -11.45 4.63 5.10
N LEU A 827 -11.41 5.80 4.47
CA LEU A 827 -11.66 5.99 3.03
C LEU A 827 -10.32 6.05 2.27
N ASP A 828 -10.28 5.43 1.10
CA ASP A 828 -9.15 5.48 0.15
C ASP A 828 -9.30 6.72 -0.77
N SER A 829 -8.20 7.35 -1.16
CA SER A 829 -8.13 8.81 -1.28
C SER A 829 -8.62 9.49 -2.58
N ASP A 830 -9.31 8.81 -3.49
CA ASP A 830 -9.60 9.39 -4.82
C ASP A 830 -11.02 9.95 -5.01
N ASN A 831 -12.01 9.58 -4.18
CA ASN A 831 -13.42 10.01 -4.35
C ASN A 831 -14.13 10.52 -3.08
N ILE A 832 -13.36 10.95 -2.08
CA ILE A 832 -13.83 11.36 -0.74
C ILE A 832 -15.03 12.33 -0.79
N HIS A 833 -15.04 13.31 -1.70
CA HIS A 833 -16.13 14.29 -1.78
C HIS A 833 -17.47 13.68 -2.25
N GLN A 834 -17.44 12.75 -3.21
CA GLN A 834 -18.62 12.07 -3.73
C GLN A 834 -19.18 11.07 -2.72
N GLU A 835 -18.28 10.43 -1.96
CA GLU A 835 -18.64 9.52 -0.87
C GLU A 835 -19.32 10.26 0.29
N ILE A 836 -18.80 11.44 0.68
CA ILE A 836 -19.42 12.29 1.71
C ILE A 836 -20.83 12.74 1.30
N GLN A 837 -21.02 13.18 0.06
CA GLN A 837 -22.33 13.64 -0.43
C GLN A 837 -23.37 12.51 -0.47
N THR A 838 -22.97 11.31 -0.89
CA THR A 838 -23.84 10.13 -0.90
C THR A 838 -24.22 9.68 0.50
N PHE A 839 -23.28 9.77 1.44
CA PHE A 839 -23.51 9.42 2.83
C PHE A 839 -24.46 10.44 3.51
N GLN A 840 -24.24 11.73 3.28
CA GLN A 840 -25.10 12.81 3.78
C GLN A 840 -26.53 12.72 3.21
N SER A 841 -26.69 12.51 1.90
CA SER A 841 -28.03 12.46 1.28
C SER A 841 -28.91 11.32 1.83
N LYS A 842 -28.32 10.18 2.17
CA LYS A 842 -29.04 8.99 2.68
C LYS A 842 -29.38 9.07 4.18
N PHE A 843 -28.52 9.65 5.02
CA PHE A 843 -28.74 9.75 6.47
C PHE A 843 -29.53 11.00 6.90
N TRP A 844 -29.48 12.08 6.12
CA TRP A 844 -30.09 13.36 6.49
C TRP A 844 -31.63 13.34 6.45
N LEU A 845 -32.22 12.44 5.64
CA LEU A 845 -33.65 12.48 5.31
C LEU A 845 -34.60 12.14 6.46
N GLU A 846 -34.15 11.55 7.59
CA GLU A 846 -35.10 10.99 8.57
C GLU A 846 -34.91 11.35 10.05
N ARG A 847 -33.71 11.76 10.50
CA ARG A 847 -33.45 12.05 11.94
C ARG A 847 -32.57 13.29 12.20
N GLN A 848 -32.29 14.11 11.18
CA GLN A 848 -31.48 15.35 11.29
C GLN A 848 -30.09 15.17 11.97
N TRP A 849 -29.38 14.08 11.66
CA TRP A 849 -28.02 13.84 12.15
C TRP A 849 -27.04 14.85 11.57
N LEU A 850 -26.15 15.39 12.40
CA LEU A 850 -25.09 16.29 11.95
C LEU A 850 -23.83 15.48 11.63
N VAL A 851 -23.30 15.60 10.41
CA VAL A 851 -22.04 14.94 10.03
C VAL A 851 -20.88 15.93 10.24
N GLN A 852 -19.93 15.61 11.12
CA GLN A 852 -18.73 16.43 11.37
C GLN A 852 -17.46 15.74 10.87
N CYS A 853 -16.83 16.31 9.84
CA CYS A 853 -15.57 15.80 9.32
C CYS A 853 -14.39 16.29 10.16
N ARG A 854 -13.48 15.39 10.60
CA ARG A 854 -12.29 15.78 11.35
C ARG A 854 -11.03 15.07 10.85
N LYS A 855 -10.13 15.82 10.22
CA LYS A 855 -8.83 15.30 9.79
C LYS A 855 -7.94 14.96 10.99
N THR A 856 -7.41 13.74 11.06
CA THR A 856 -6.44 13.31 12.07
C THR A 856 -5.01 13.36 11.54
N HIS A 857 -4.01 13.42 12.44
CA HIS A 857 -2.58 13.62 12.12
C HIS A 857 -1.88 12.41 11.47
N THR A 858 -2.52 11.24 11.43
CA THR A 858 -2.08 10.08 10.66
C THR A 858 -2.71 10.17 9.27
N ASN A 859 -2.04 9.77 8.19
CA ASN A 859 -2.48 9.85 6.77
C ASN A 859 -3.84 9.19 6.41
N SER A 860 -4.69 8.84 7.39
CA SER A 860 -6.09 8.47 7.23
C SER A 860 -7.02 9.64 7.59
N GLN A 861 -7.98 9.96 6.71
CA GLN A 861 -9.09 10.84 7.09
C GLN A 861 -10.06 10.04 7.98
N GLN A 862 -10.37 10.55 9.18
CA GLN A 862 -11.37 9.97 10.07
C GLN A 862 -12.65 10.82 9.99
N TYR A 863 -13.80 10.16 9.93
CA TYR A 863 -15.11 10.83 9.92
C TYR A 863 -15.81 10.59 11.25
N ARG A 864 -16.53 11.60 11.76
CA ARG A 864 -17.40 11.44 12.94
C ARG A 864 -18.80 11.95 12.58
N ILE A 865 -19.81 11.12 12.79
CA ILE A 865 -21.20 11.54 12.73
C ILE A 865 -21.64 11.82 14.16
N THR A 866 -22.55 12.76 14.40
CA THR A 866 -23.05 13.02 15.75
C THR A 866 -24.53 13.37 15.68
N HIS A 867 -25.35 12.76 16.53
CA HIS A 867 -26.77 13.11 16.62
C HIS A 867 -26.93 14.50 17.20
N ARG A 868 -27.91 15.28 16.71
CA ARG A 868 -28.13 16.66 17.15
C ARG A 868 -29.32 16.74 18.10
N HIS A 869 -29.09 16.50 19.38
CA HIS A 869 -29.95 17.02 20.46
C HIS A 869 -29.07 17.48 21.63
N ASN A 870 -28.41 18.63 21.46
CA ASN A 870 -28.11 19.58 22.55
C ASN A 870 -27.43 20.85 21.98
N GLN A 871 -28.23 21.93 21.97
CA GLN A 871 -27.93 23.37 21.95
C GLN A 871 -26.63 23.90 21.30
N LEU A 872 -26.86 24.81 20.34
CA LEU A 872 -25.90 25.74 19.74
C LEU A 872 -24.91 26.36 20.73
N ARG A 873 -23.62 26.35 20.37
CA ARG A 873 -22.77 27.54 20.37
C ARG A 873 -21.88 27.52 19.14
#